data_AF-A0A838VHG6-F1
#
_entry.id   AF-A0A838VHG6-F1
#
_cell.length_a   1.000
_cell.length_b   1.000
_cell.length_c   1.000
_cell.angle_alpha   90.00
_cell.angle_beta   90.00
_cell.angle_gamma   90.00
#
_symmetry.space_group_name_H-M   'P 1'
#
loop_
_entity.id
_entity.type
_entity.pdbx_description
1 polymer ?
#
loop_
_entity_poly.entity_id
_entity_poly.type
_entity_poly.pdbx_seq_one_letter_code
_entity_poly.pdbx_strand_id
1 'polypeptide(L)'
;MVSSSTPFLDIQNHWARSFINVLQTRGIANGLPNGTYRPDNSMTRAEFAVMLSIAFSQQSVKRQYVSFADVPATHWAADAIKFAYTAGFISGFPDQLFRPEDRLNRIQVLMSLVGGLDIANKVQPDLVTSLPQIYQDAAAIPTYATNSVAIATKAGLVSSHPNINLLNPTLAATRADAAVFIYQGLVYLGQVQAIASNYIITPPKPATSPKPATPATPSAPRGNISVGHRREFRGVWVASVWNGDWPSAPGLSVEQQKTQLINLINRMQALNLNALIFQIRPEGDAVYASSLEPWSSWLTLKQGKAPLPFYDPLEFALTECHKRNIELHAWFNPYRANSSVKEITNVAPHLAVTHPESVYRWGNQLWMDPGAKVVQDRTYNVILDVVNRYDIDGVHLDDYFYPYPIDGKTFPDNRTYSAYQATGGQLSLDDWRRENVNRMVQRLSTGIKAAKPHVKFGISPFGIYRPGQPAQIKGLDAYNVLYADSKKWLEQGWIDYLAPQLYWKIDQTAQSYPVLLKWWTDHNPQNRHIYAGNNLGQLDGKSWKSDELDKQVKISRNLVDHSSLGNIFYSANDLSENRQGIYDQLKSSIYPRPVLPPAMPWLKTTPPAPPTLLDGKSRKLTWQATQPQNIRAWTVYQQSGSTWALVGILPAVTRSVAAAPGTYAVCAVDRLANESTTVVVTVS
;
A
#
# COMPACT_ATOMS: atom_id res chain seq x y z
N MET A 1 45.78 10.71 -11.11
CA MET A 1 44.77 11.77 -11.25
C MET A 1 43.41 11.16 -10.95
N VAL A 2 42.80 11.49 -9.82
CA VAL A 2 41.46 11.00 -9.46
C VAL A 2 40.47 11.86 -10.23
N SER A 3 39.96 11.38 -11.37
CA SER A 3 38.87 12.10 -12.05
C SER A 3 37.62 11.97 -11.18
N SER A 4 37.04 13.11 -10.82
CA SER A 4 35.74 13.19 -10.18
C SER A 4 34.70 12.67 -11.17
N SER A 5 34.33 11.39 -11.07
CA SER A 5 33.20 10.87 -11.84
C SER A 5 31.92 11.51 -11.29
N THR A 6 31.37 12.47 -12.02
CA THR A 6 30.08 13.07 -11.68
C THR A 6 29.03 11.95 -11.56
N PRO A 7 28.28 11.85 -10.45
CA PRO A 7 27.21 10.86 -10.32
C PRO A 7 26.17 11.04 -11.43
N PHE A 8 25.61 9.94 -11.95
CA PHE A 8 24.60 10.03 -13.00
C PHE A 8 23.35 10.77 -12.49
N LEU A 9 22.83 11.71 -13.29
CA LEU A 9 21.71 12.57 -12.86
C LEU A 9 20.40 11.80 -12.74
N ASP A 10 20.23 10.76 -13.54
CA ASP A 10 19.00 9.96 -13.64
C ASP A 10 18.88 8.87 -12.56
N ILE A 11 19.88 8.71 -11.68
CA ILE A 11 19.82 7.76 -10.57
C ILE A 11 19.64 8.43 -9.19
N GLN A 12 19.50 9.77 -9.12
CA GLN A 12 19.52 10.51 -7.86
C GLN A 12 18.50 10.02 -6.81
N ASN A 13 17.33 9.56 -7.26
CA ASN A 13 16.25 9.04 -6.42
C ASN A 13 15.97 7.54 -6.69
N HIS A 14 16.87 6.85 -7.38
CA HIS A 14 16.66 5.47 -7.80
C HIS A 14 17.07 4.48 -6.69
N TRP A 15 16.30 3.40 -6.49
CA TRP A 15 16.53 2.42 -5.41
C TRP A 15 17.93 1.78 -5.44
N ALA A 16 18.48 1.60 -6.64
CA ALA A 16 19.81 1.04 -6.86
C ALA A 16 20.97 2.06 -6.78
N ARG A 17 20.70 3.35 -6.48
CA ARG A 17 21.68 4.45 -6.57
C ARG A 17 22.98 4.16 -5.83
N SER A 18 22.89 3.76 -4.56
CA SER A 18 24.06 3.55 -3.71
C SER A 18 24.97 2.44 -4.26
N PHE A 19 24.38 1.41 -4.86
CA PHE A 19 25.10 0.32 -5.52
C PHE A 19 25.76 0.80 -6.82
N ILE A 20 25.00 1.49 -7.67
CA ILE A 20 25.47 2.02 -8.96
C ILE A 20 26.63 3.00 -8.75
N ASN A 21 26.56 3.90 -7.77
CA ASN A 21 27.64 4.85 -7.47
C ASN A 21 28.96 4.15 -7.14
N VAL A 22 28.94 3.09 -6.33
CA VAL A 22 30.16 2.35 -5.99
C VAL A 22 30.68 1.56 -7.19
N LEU A 23 29.79 1.02 -8.02
CA LEU A 23 30.21 0.34 -9.24
C LEU A 23 30.76 1.32 -10.30
N GLN A 24 30.24 2.55 -10.36
CA GLN A 24 30.72 3.60 -11.25
C GLN A 24 32.16 3.99 -10.90
N THR A 25 32.48 4.21 -9.62
CA THR A 25 33.85 4.56 -9.19
C THR A 25 34.86 3.44 -9.44
N ARG A 26 34.38 2.21 -9.63
CA ARG A 26 35.18 1.03 -10.02
C ARG A 26 35.19 0.76 -11.53
N GLY A 27 34.57 1.62 -12.34
CA GLY A 27 34.46 1.46 -13.78
C GLY A 27 33.56 0.31 -14.24
N ILE A 28 32.79 -0.30 -13.34
CA ILE A 28 31.91 -1.44 -13.61
C ILE A 28 30.57 -0.96 -14.18
N ALA A 29 29.99 0.09 -13.59
CA ALA A 29 28.71 0.66 -14.02
C ALA A 29 28.96 1.97 -14.80
N ASN A 30 29.32 1.83 -16.08
CA ASN A 30 29.52 2.98 -16.96
C ASN A 30 28.19 3.46 -17.55
N GLY A 31 28.03 4.78 -17.60
CA GLY A 31 26.88 5.44 -18.19
C GLY A 31 27.05 5.65 -19.69
N LEU A 32 26.03 6.24 -20.29
CA LEU A 32 25.99 6.60 -21.70
C LEU A 32 26.72 7.93 -21.94
N PRO A 33 27.14 8.23 -23.18
CA PRO A 33 27.84 9.47 -23.53
C PRO A 33 27.10 10.75 -23.13
N ASN A 34 25.77 10.69 -22.98
CA ASN A 34 24.93 11.80 -22.54
C ASN A 34 24.92 12.01 -21.01
N GLY A 35 25.75 11.28 -20.24
CA GLY A 35 25.87 11.41 -18.79
C GLY A 35 24.79 10.71 -17.97
N THR A 36 23.98 9.84 -18.57
CA THR A 36 22.92 9.06 -17.88
C THR A 36 23.29 7.59 -17.72
N TYR A 37 22.77 6.91 -16.70
CA TYR A 37 22.94 5.46 -16.52
C TYR A 37 21.82 4.62 -17.13
N ARG A 38 20.61 5.18 -17.23
CA ARG A 38 19.34 4.54 -17.60
C ARG A 38 19.05 3.27 -16.78
N PRO A 39 18.87 3.40 -15.45
CA PRO A 39 18.78 2.26 -14.54
C PRO A 39 17.63 1.29 -14.88
N ASP A 40 16.50 1.80 -15.37
CA ASP A 40 15.30 0.99 -15.67
C ASP A 40 15.29 0.36 -17.06
N ASN A 41 16.29 0.67 -17.91
CA ASN A 41 16.37 0.04 -19.22
C ASN A 41 16.78 -1.43 -19.10
N SER A 42 16.16 -2.29 -19.89
CA SER A 42 16.55 -3.69 -20.04
C SER A 42 17.96 -3.83 -20.61
N MET A 43 18.77 -4.73 -20.07
CA MET A 43 20.18 -4.91 -20.42
C MET A 43 20.40 -6.08 -21.40
N THR A 44 21.34 -5.94 -22.34
CA THR A 44 21.71 -7.02 -23.27
C THR A 44 22.73 -7.99 -22.64
N ARG A 45 22.88 -9.16 -23.28
CA ARG A 45 23.90 -10.15 -22.93
C ARG A 45 25.33 -9.62 -23.09
N ALA A 46 25.60 -8.84 -24.13
CA ALA A 46 26.91 -8.22 -24.36
C ALA A 46 27.24 -7.16 -23.29
N GLU A 47 26.29 -6.27 -22.96
CA GLU A 47 26.47 -5.26 -21.91
C GLU A 47 26.77 -5.92 -20.56
N PHE A 48 26.05 -7.00 -20.22
CA PHE A 48 26.30 -7.73 -18.99
C PHE A 48 27.67 -8.41 -18.97
N ALA A 49 28.11 -9.01 -20.09
CA ALA A 49 29.42 -9.62 -20.20
C ALA A 49 30.55 -8.61 -19.92
N VAL A 50 30.41 -7.37 -20.40
CA VAL A 50 31.36 -6.28 -20.09
C VAL A 50 31.37 -5.94 -18.60
N MET A 51 30.19 -5.82 -17.97
CA MET A 51 30.15 -5.56 -16.53
C MET A 51 30.83 -6.67 -15.72
N LEU A 52 30.63 -7.94 -16.11
CA LEU A 52 31.26 -9.10 -15.48
C LEU A 52 32.78 -9.12 -15.68
N SER A 53 33.28 -8.83 -16.88
CA SER A 53 34.72 -8.84 -17.16
C SER A 53 35.48 -7.78 -16.39
N ILE A 54 34.83 -6.66 -16.07
CA ILE A 54 35.41 -5.61 -15.23
C ILE A 54 35.29 -5.99 -13.75
N ALA A 55 34.08 -6.36 -13.30
CA ALA A 55 33.81 -6.65 -11.90
C ALA A 55 34.60 -7.85 -11.36
N PHE A 56 34.81 -8.86 -12.19
CA PHE A 56 35.35 -10.15 -11.78
C PHE A 56 36.59 -10.57 -12.57
N SER A 57 37.37 -9.62 -13.08
CA SER A 57 38.57 -9.86 -13.91
C SER A 57 39.58 -10.86 -13.33
N GLN A 58 39.54 -11.11 -12.01
CA GLN A 58 40.40 -12.06 -11.30
C GLN A 58 39.89 -13.52 -11.33
N GLN A 59 38.73 -13.81 -11.91
CA GLN A 59 38.20 -15.18 -11.97
C GLN A 59 39.03 -16.04 -12.93
N SER A 60 39.31 -17.28 -12.50
CA SER A 60 40.09 -18.23 -13.29
C SER A 60 39.28 -18.78 -14.46
N VAL A 61 40.01 -19.23 -15.49
CA VAL A 61 39.42 -19.96 -16.62
C VAL A 61 38.92 -21.31 -16.14
N LYS A 62 37.60 -21.56 -16.29
CA LYS A 62 36.93 -22.82 -15.94
C LYS A 62 36.69 -23.74 -17.13
N ARG A 63 36.67 -23.19 -18.35
CA ARG A 63 36.49 -23.96 -19.59
C ARG A 63 37.23 -23.33 -20.76
N GLN A 64 37.60 -24.16 -21.74
CA GLN A 64 38.22 -23.72 -22.99
C GLN A 64 37.26 -22.86 -23.81
N TYR A 65 37.78 -21.82 -24.45
CA TYR A 65 36.97 -20.93 -25.28
C TYR A 65 36.53 -21.60 -26.58
N VAL A 66 35.29 -21.36 -26.97
CA VAL A 66 34.74 -21.71 -28.29
C VAL A 66 34.23 -20.42 -28.92
N SER A 67 34.59 -20.16 -30.17
CA SER A 67 34.13 -18.98 -30.91
C SER A 67 32.63 -19.09 -31.22
N PHE A 68 31.90 -17.99 -31.07
CA PHE A 68 30.50 -17.89 -31.45
C PHE A 68 30.35 -17.27 -32.84
N ALA A 69 29.46 -17.81 -33.66
CA ALA A 69 29.33 -17.38 -35.06
C ALA A 69 28.84 -15.93 -35.19
N ASP A 70 28.07 -15.44 -34.22
CA ASP A 70 27.52 -14.08 -34.15
C ASP A 70 28.37 -13.11 -33.32
N VAL A 71 29.59 -13.49 -32.93
CA VAL A 71 30.54 -12.64 -32.20
C VAL A 71 31.87 -12.60 -32.97
N PRO A 72 31.99 -11.79 -34.03
CA PRO A 72 33.25 -11.62 -34.74
C PRO A 72 34.31 -11.02 -33.80
N ALA A 73 35.60 -11.26 -34.11
CA ALA A 73 36.71 -10.73 -33.31
C ALA A 73 36.71 -9.18 -33.20
N THR A 74 36.06 -8.50 -34.15
CA THR A 74 35.87 -7.04 -34.18
C THR A 74 34.67 -6.56 -33.35
N HIS A 75 33.86 -7.45 -32.81
CA HIS A 75 32.71 -7.08 -31.97
C HIS A 75 33.21 -6.37 -30.71
N TRP A 76 32.59 -5.23 -30.36
CA TRP A 76 33.04 -4.36 -29.26
C TRP A 76 33.12 -5.06 -27.89
N ALA A 77 32.32 -6.11 -27.69
CA ALA A 77 32.31 -6.93 -26.48
C ALA A 77 33.01 -8.29 -26.62
N ALA A 78 33.74 -8.56 -27.72
CA ALA A 78 34.30 -9.90 -28.01
C ALA A 78 35.15 -10.47 -26.85
N ASP A 79 36.08 -9.68 -26.31
CA ASP A 79 36.93 -10.11 -25.21
C ASP A 79 36.16 -10.31 -23.90
N ALA A 80 35.18 -9.46 -23.62
CA ALA A 80 34.33 -9.58 -22.45
C ALA A 80 33.42 -10.82 -22.53
N ILE A 81 32.90 -11.13 -23.71
CA ILE A 81 32.12 -12.34 -23.99
C ILE A 81 33.00 -13.58 -23.83
N LYS A 82 34.22 -13.54 -24.38
CA LYS A 82 35.22 -14.60 -24.19
C LYS A 82 35.50 -14.85 -22.71
N PHE A 83 35.74 -13.79 -21.94
CA PHE A 83 35.93 -13.88 -20.49
C PHE A 83 34.69 -14.47 -19.79
N ALA A 84 33.50 -13.90 -20.01
CA ALA A 84 32.27 -14.34 -19.37
C ALA A 84 31.98 -15.81 -19.68
N TYR A 85 32.32 -16.25 -20.89
CA TYR A 85 32.25 -17.65 -21.27
C TYR A 85 33.29 -18.49 -20.53
N THR A 86 34.59 -18.22 -20.66
CA THR A 86 35.65 -19.07 -20.11
C THR A 86 35.64 -19.13 -18.58
N ALA A 87 35.24 -18.05 -17.90
CA ALA A 87 35.09 -17.99 -16.44
C ALA A 87 33.78 -18.64 -15.94
N GLY A 88 32.90 -19.08 -16.84
CA GLY A 88 31.68 -19.82 -16.48
C GLY A 88 30.50 -18.96 -16.04
N PHE A 89 30.51 -17.65 -16.31
CA PHE A 89 29.37 -16.76 -16.05
C PHE A 89 28.24 -16.95 -17.08
N ILE A 90 28.55 -16.97 -18.37
CA ILE A 90 27.53 -17.02 -19.42
C ILE A 90 27.87 -18.11 -20.43
N SER A 91 26.92 -19.00 -20.72
CA SER A 91 27.04 -19.97 -21.82
C SER A 91 26.43 -19.42 -23.11
N GLY A 92 26.90 -19.93 -24.25
CA GLY A 92 26.20 -19.79 -25.53
C GLY A 92 25.05 -20.78 -25.66
N PHE A 93 24.40 -20.75 -26.81
CA PHE A 93 23.28 -21.61 -27.16
C PHE A 93 23.75 -22.85 -27.95
N PRO A 94 22.94 -23.92 -28.04
CA PRO A 94 23.32 -25.16 -28.75
C PRO A 94 23.68 -24.98 -30.23
N ASP A 95 23.23 -23.89 -30.85
CA ASP A 95 23.48 -23.49 -32.24
C ASP A 95 24.81 -22.74 -32.45
N GLN A 96 25.70 -22.74 -31.45
CA GLN A 96 26.97 -21.99 -31.44
C GLN A 96 26.81 -20.45 -31.56
N LEU A 97 25.64 -19.93 -31.18
CA LEU A 97 25.41 -18.48 -31.06
C LEU A 97 25.58 -18.01 -29.61
N PHE A 98 26.03 -16.77 -29.44
CA PHE A 98 26.04 -16.09 -28.14
C PHE A 98 24.79 -15.24 -27.93
N ARG A 99 24.24 -14.67 -29.01
CA ARG A 99 23.14 -13.69 -29.07
C ARG A 99 23.44 -12.43 -28.25
N PRO A 100 24.42 -11.60 -28.67
CA PRO A 100 24.90 -10.46 -27.87
C PRO A 100 23.82 -9.41 -27.58
N GLU A 101 22.86 -9.23 -28.49
CA GLU A 101 21.81 -8.21 -28.39
C GLU A 101 20.54 -8.69 -27.67
N ASP A 102 20.42 -9.99 -27.42
CA ASP A 102 19.29 -10.54 -26.67
C ASP A 102 19.28 -9.98 -25.24
N ARG A 103 18.07 -9.69 -24.75
CA ARG A 103 17.87 -9.20 -23.38
C ARG A 103 17.98 -10.36 -22.40
N LEU A 104 18.66 -10.11 -21.28
CA LEU A 104 18.69 -11.06 -20.17
C LEU A 104 17.43 -10.92 -19.35
N ASN A 105 16.90 -12.05 -18.85
CA ASN A 105 15.96 -12.02 -17.75
C ASN A 105 16.68 -12.09 -16.39
N ARG A 106 15.97 -11.74 -15.33
CA ARG A 106 16.52 -11.68 -13.97
C ARG A 106 17.14 -13.02 -13.53
N ILE A 107 16.52 -14.14 -13.90
CA ILE A 107 17.04 -15.46 -13.50
C ILE A 107 18.36 -15.81 -14.19
N GLN A 108 18.55 -15.41 -15.45
CA GLN A 108 19.81 -15.62 -16.16
C GLN A 108 20.97 -14.82 -15.53
N VAL A 109 20.71 -13.62 -14.99
CA VAL A 109 21.72 -12.84 -14.26
C VAL A 109 22.14 -13.56 -12.98
N LEU A 110 21.18 -14.08 -12.20
CA LEU A 110 21.48 -14.82 -10.97
C LEU A 110 22.21 -16.14 -11.22
N MET A 111 21.77 -16.92 -12.22
CA MET A 111 22.45 -18.15 -12.62
C MET A 111 23.90 -17.88 -13.06
N SER A 112 24.11 -16.78 -13.77
CA SER A 112 25.45 -16.38 -14.21
C SER A 112 26.39 -16.14 -13.03
N LEU A 113 25.95 -15.42 -12.00
CA LEU A 113 26.76 -15.18 -10.81
C LEU A 113 27.00 -16.46 -10.01
N VAL A 114 25.99 -17.31 -9.86
CA VAL A 114 26.12 -18.60 -9.14
C VAL A 114 27.17 -19.50 -9.81
N GLY A 115 27.15 -19.59 -11.14
CA GLY A 115 28.11 -20.38 -11.91
C GLY A 115 29.51 -19.76 -11.95
N GLY A 116 29.62 -18.49 -12.34
CA GLY A 116 30.89 -17.80 -12.50
C GLY A 116 31.68 -17.67 -11.19
N LEU A 117 30.99 -17.36 -10.08
CA LEU A 117 31.62 -17.21 -8.76
C LEU A 117 31.79 -18.53 -8.00
N ASP A 118 31.45 -19.66 -8.62
CA ASP A 118 31.58 -21.00 -8.03
C ASP A 118 30.77 -21.20 -6.74
N ILE A 119 29.65 -20.48 -6.61
CA ILE A 119 28.84 -20.47 -5.39
C ILE A 119 28.14 -21.82 -5.20
N ALA A 120 27.77 -22.48 -6.30
CA ALA A 120 27.12 -23.79 -6.27
C ALA A 120 27.98 -24.89 -5.60
N ASN A 121 29.31 -24.76 -5.60
CA ASN A 121 30.20 -25.69 -4.90
C ASN A 121 30.37 -25.37 -3.41
N LYS A 122 29.97 -24.16 -2.97
CA LYS A 122 30.18 -23.64 -1.61
C LYS A 122 28.89 -23.54 -0.81
N VAL A 123 27.75 -23.40 -1.48
CA VAL A 123 26.44 -23.17 -0.89
C VAL A 123 25.47 -24.24 -1.40
N GLN A 124 24.90 -25.01 -0.48
CA GLN A 124 23.91 -26.04 -0.79
C GLN A 124 22.54 -25.40 -1.15
N PRO A 125 21.77 -25.97 -2.10
CA PRO A 125 20.44 -25.49 -2.50
C PRO A 125 19.33 -25.92 -1.51
N ASP A 126 19.58 -25.86 -0.21
CA ASP A 126 18.63 -26.29 0.84
C ASP A 126 17.39 -25.40 0.97
N LEU A 127 17.37 -24.23 0.32
CA LEU A 127 16.18 -23.38 0.25
C LEU A 127 15.19 -23.79 -0.85
N VAL A 128 15.46 -24.80 -1.68
CA VAL A 128 14.57 -25.20 -2.80
C VAL A 128 13.12 -25.40 -2.36
N THR A 129 12.89 -26.15 -1.28
CA THR A 129 11.54 -26.41 -0.74
C THR A 129 10.92 -25.20 -0.04
N SER A 130 11.76 -24.22 0.30
CA SER A 130 11.39 -22.97 0.99
C SER A 130 11.16 -21.81 0.01
N LEU A 131 11.45 -21.98 -1.29
CA LEU A 131 11.27 -20.94 -2.30
C LEU A 131 9.82 -20.43 -2.37
N PRO A 132 8.75 -21.27 -2.33
CA PRO A 132 7.37 -20.78 -2.31
C PRO A 132 6.98 -19.91 -1.11
N GLN A 133 7.72 -20.03 0.00
CA GLN A 133 7.54 -19.24 1.21
C GLN A 133 8.34 -17.93 1.16
N ILE A 134 9.34 -17.84 0.28
CA ILE A 134 10.18 -16.66 0.08
C ILE A 134 9.65 -15.81 -1.09
N TYR A 135 9.25 -16.45 -2.19
CA TYR A 135 8.78 -15.81 -3.40
C TYR A 135 7.35 -16.24 -3.74
N GLN A 136 6.44 -15.28 -3.85
CA GLN A 136 5.04 -15.48 -4.24
C GLN A 136 4.92 -16.04 -5.67
N ASP A 137 5.87 -15.69 -6.52
CA ASP A 137 5.98 -16.14 -7.90
C ASP A 137 6.99 -17.30 -8.05
N ALA A 138 7.27 -18.06 -6.98
CA ALA A 138 8.17 -19.21 -7.04
C ALA A 138 7.75 -20.25 -8.09
N ALA A 139 6.44 -20.39 -8.37
CA ALA A 139 5.92 -21.27 -9.41
C ALA A 139 6.35 -20.83 -10.84
N ALA A 140 6.73 -19.57 -11.03
CA ALA A 140 7.25 -19.05 -12.30
C ALA A 140 8.76 -19.31 -12.49
N ILE A 141 9.45 -19.86 -11.48
CA ILE A 141 10.86 -20.25 -11.58
C ILE A 141 10.96 -21.50 -12.45
N PRO A 142 11.63 -21.44 -13.61
CA PRO A 142 11.86 -22.63 -14.43
C PRO A 142 12.63 -23.69 -13.67
N THR A 143 12.24 -24.96 -13.83
CA THR A 143 12.83 -26.11 -13.14
C THR A 143 14.36 -26.18 -13.26
N TYR A 144 14.91 -25.79 -14.41
CA TYR A 144 16.36 -25.81 -14.65
C TYR A 144 17.14 -24.79 -13.79
N ALA A 145 16.45 -23.80 -13.20
CA ALA A 145 17.06 -22.71 -12.46
C ALA A 145 16.73 -22.72 -10.96
N THR A 146 15.86 -23.64 -10.51
CA THR A 146 15.39 -23.70 -9.11
C THR A 146 16.55 -23.81 -8.11
N ASN A 147 17.53 -24.68 -8.38
CA ASN A 147 18.71 -24.83 -7.52
C ASN A 147 19.54 -23.53 -7.48
N SER A 148 19.79 -22.91 -8.63
CA SER A 148 20.55 -21.66 -8.70
C SER A 148 19.86 -20.52 -7.97
N VAL A 149 18.53 -20.43 -8.04
CA VAL A 149 17.77 -19.41 -7.28
C VAL A 149 17.86 -19.66 -5.78
N ALA A 150 17.71 -20.91 -5.32
CA ALA A 150 17.88 -21.26 -3.91
C ALA A 150 19.29 -20.88 -3.40
N ILE A 151 20.32 -21.21 -4.17
CA ILE A 151 21.72 -20.89 -3.87
C ILE A 151 21.95 -19.38 -3.84
N ALA A 152 21.49 -18.66 -4.87
CA ALA A 152 21.64 -17.20 -4.95
C ALA A 152 20.94 -16.49 -3.79
N THR A 153 19.74 -16.97 -3.42
CA THR A 153 18.97 -16.45 -2.28
C THR A 153 19.73 -16.66 -0.98
N LYS A 154 20.23 -17.88 -0.74
CA LYS A 154 21.01 -18.21 0.46
C LYS A 154 22.32 -17.44 0.55
N ALA A 155 22.97 -17.21 -0.58
CA ALA A 155 24.21 -16.45 -0.67
C ALA A 155 24.00 -14.91 -0.57
N GLY A 156 22.75 -14.44 -0.42
CA GLY A 156 22.44 -13.01 -0.30
C GLY A 156 22.58 -12.23 -1.62
N LEU A 157 22.58 -12.90 -2.77
CA LEU A 157 22.75 -12.27 -4.08
C LEU A 157 21.48 -11.58 -4.59
N VAL A 158 20.32 -12.04 -4.13
CA VAL A 158 19.04 -11.65 -4.70
C VAL A 158 18.58 -10.33 -4.10
N SER A 159 18.16 -9.44 -4.99
CA SER A 159 17.42 -8.23 -4.65
C SER A 159 16.12 -8.15 -5.44
N SER A 160 15.02 -7.78 -4.80
CA SER A 160 13.73 -7.59 -5.45
C SER A 160 13.12 -6.24 -5.06
N HIS A 161 12.89 -5.41 -6.07
CA HIS A 161 12.29 -4.09 -5.95
C HIS A 161 11.04 -4.02 -6.85
N PRO A 162 9.95 -3.36 -6.41
CA PRO A 162 9.76 -2.80 -5.07
C PRO A 162 9.34 -3.88 -4.04
N ASN A 163 8.82 -5.02 -4.50
CA ASN A 163 8.32 -6.10 -3.66
C ASN A 163 9.36 -7.20 -3.49
N ILE A 164 9.90 -7.35 -2.27
CA ILE A 164 10.89 -8.38 -1.94
C ILE A 164 10.40 -9.82 -2.11
N ASN A 165 9.09 -10.05 -2.08
CA ASN A 165 8.51 -11.37 -2.22
C ASN A 165 8.21 -11.73 -3.69
N LEU A 166 8.58 -10.90 -4.68
CA LEU A 166 8.47 -11.23 -6.10
C LEU A 166 9.85 -11.30 -6.72
N LEU A 167 10.25 -12.49 -7.18
CA LEU A 167 11.53 -12.68 -7.86
C LEU A 167 11.49 -12.09 -9.28
N ASN A 168 10.33 -12.14 -9.94
CA ASN A 168 10.09 -11.85 -11.35
C ASN A 168 11.06 -12.61 -12.27
N PRO A 169 11.13 -13.96 -12.20
CA PRO A 169 12.23 -14.75 -12.75
C PRO A 169 12.38 -14.61 -14.28
N THR A 170 11.27 -14.47 -15.00
CA THR A 170 11.23 -14.40 -16.47
C THR A 170 11.21 -12.96 -17.01
N LEU A 171 11.07 -11.96 -16.14
CA LEU A 171 11.08 -10.55 -16.54
C LEU A 171 12.48 -10.14 -16.99
N ALA A 172 12.55 -9.29 -18.02
CA ALA A 172 13.81 -8.69 -18.48
C ALA A 172 14.51 -7.98 -17.31
N ALA A 173 15.80 -8.28 -17.10
CA ALA A 173 16.61 -7.63 -16.09
C ALA A 173 16.94 -6.21 -16.53
N THR A 174 16.69 -5.26 -15.64
CA THR A 174 17.10 -3.87 -15.83
C THR A 174 18.61 -3.71 -15.58
N ARG A 175 19.19 -2.60 -16.03
CA ARG A 175 20.58 -2.23 -15.71
C ARG A 175 20.79 -2.09 -14.20
N ALA A 176 19.78 -1.60 -13.48
CA ALA A 176 19.79 -1.54 -12.01
C ALA A 176 19.82 -2.93 -11.37
N ASP A 177 19.01 -3.88 -11.86
CA ASP A 177 19.01 -5.26 -11.34
C ASP A 177 20.39 -5.89 -11.45
N ALA A 178 21.01 -5.77 -12.62
CA ALA A 178 22.35 -6.30 -12.85
C ALA A 178 23.42 -5.64 -11.99
N ALA A 179 23.36 -4.31 -11.85
CA ALA A 179 24.24 -3.57 -10.96
C ALA A 179 24.13 -4.08 -9.52
N VAL A 180 22.92 -4.24 -8.99
CA VAL A 180 22.73 -4.70 -7.61
C VAL A 180 23.18 -6.16 -7.45
N PHE A 181 22.87 -7.04 -8.38
CA PHE A 181 23.29 -8.45 -8.29
C PHE A 181 24.81 -8.59 -8.38
N ILE A 182 25.48 -7.85 -9.28
CA ILE A 182 26.94 -7.80 -9.35
C ILE A 182 27.52 -7.26 -8.04
N TYR A 183 26.93 -6.20 -7.48
CA TYR A 183 27.37 -5.66 -6.20
C TYR A 183 27.28 -6.71 -5.08
N GLN A 184 26.17 -7.44 -4.98
CA GLN A 184 26.04 -8.52 -4.01
C GLN A 184 27.06 -9.65 -4.27
N GLY A 185 27.38 -9.95 -5.53
CA GLY A 185 28.49 -10.84 -5.86
C GLY A 185 29.83 -10.36 -5.32
N LEU A 186 30.13 -9.06 -5.40
CA LEU A 186 31.33 -8.47 -4.81
C LEU A 186 31.30 -8.49 -3.27
N VAL A 187 30.14 -8.29 -2.64
CA VAL A 187 29.94 -8.44 -1.19
C VAL A 187 30.23 -9.88 -0.76
N TYR A 188 29.68 -10.86 -1.49
CA TYR A 188 29.91 -12.28 -1.24
C TYR A 188 31.39 -12.67 -1.29
N LEU A 189 32.16 -12.05 -2.19
CA LEU A 189 33.62 -12.21 -2.27
C LEU A 189 34.41 -11.40 -1.24
N GLY A 190 33.75 -10.55 -0.43
CA GLY A 190 34.41 -9.65 0.53
C GLY A 190 35.17 -8.48 -0.12
N GLN A 191 34.88 -8.16 -1.38
CA GLN A 191 35.60 -7.13 -2.17
C GLN A 191 35.00 -5.72 -2.05
N VAL A 192 33.78 -5.62 -1.53
CA VAL A 192 33.09 -4.38 -1.15
C VAL A 192 32.38 -4.59 0.18
N GLN A 193 32.13 -3.51 0.92
CA GLN A 193 31.28 -3.55 2.11
C GLN A 193 29.82 -3.76 1.72
N ALA A 194 29.04 -4.43 2.57
CA ALA A 194 27.60 -4.55 2.36
C ALA A 194 26.91 -3.19 2.51
N ILE A 195 26.02 -2.84 1.57
CA ILE A 195 25.13 -1.68 1.67
C ILE A 195 23.80 -2.18 2.22
N ALA A 196 23.32 -1.56 3.30
CA ALA A 196 21.99 -1.82 3.84
C ALA A 196 20.92 -1.41 2.82
N SER A 197 20.01 -2.32 2.49
CA SER A 197 18.90 -2.08 1.58
C SER A 197 17.73 -2.98 1.93
N ASN A 198 16.52 -2.41 1.94
CA ASN A 198 15.28 -3.13 2.19
C ASN A 198 14.92 -4.09 1.05
N TYR A 199 15.61 -4.00 -0.09
CA TYR A 199 15.35 -4.81 -1.28
C TYR A 199 16.24 -6.06 -1.35
N ILE A 200 17.20 -6.26 -0.45
CA ILE A 200 18.05 -7.46 -0.42
C ILE A 200 17.32 -8.58 0.32
N ILE A 201 17.22 -9.75 -0.32
CA ILE A 201 16.55 -10.90 0.27
C ILE A 201 17.47 -11.54 1.29
N THR A 202 17.01 -11.59 2.54
CA THR A 202 17.71 -12.28 3.63
C THR A 202 16.89 -13.52 3.99
N PRO A 203 17.36 -14.74 3.67
CA PRO A 203 16.61 -15.94 4.03
C PRO A 203 16.48 -16.09 5.55
N PRO A 204 15.40 -16.72 6.05
CA PRO A 204 15.29 -17.08 7.45
C PRO A 204 16.46 -17.98 7.84
N LYS A 205 17.16 -17.66 8.93
CA LYS A 205 18.28 -18.47 9.41
C LYS A 205 17.75 -19.87 9.79
N PRO A 206 18.38 -20.98 9.35
CA PRO A 206 18.00 -22.31 9.80
C PRO A 206 18.06 -22.36 11.33
N ALA A 207 17.01 -22.88 11.96
CA ALA A 207 16.99 -23.12 13.39
C ALA A 207 18.10 -24.12 13.74
N THR A 208 19.22 -23.63 14.28
CA THR A 208 20.26 -24.48 14.84
C THR A 208 19.71 -25.08 16.12
N SER A 209 19.42 -26.38 16.09
CA SER A 209 19.11 -27.20 17.26
C SER A 209 20.19 -27.01 18.33
N PRO A 210 19.87 -26.48 19.54
CA PRO A 210 20.85 -26.41 20.60
C PRO A 210 21.13 -27.80 21.16
N LYS A 211 22.41 -28.16 21.20
CA LYS A 211 22.96 -29.21 22.09
C LYS A 211 22.56 -28.88 23.54
N PRO A 212 22.26 -29.86 24.40
CA PRO A 212 21.65 -29.61 25.70
C PRO A 212 22.60 -28.80 26.60
N ALA A 213 22.26 -27.54 26.85
CA ALA A 213 22.76 -26.82 28.01
C ALA A 213 21.86 -27.17 29.20
N THR A 214 22.51 -27.47 30.32
CA THR A 214 21.94 -27.78 31.62
C THR A 214 20.80 -26.82 31.95
N PRO A 215 19.62 -27.30 32.41
CA PRO A 215 18.45 -26.45 32.53
C PRO A 215 18.64 -25.42 33.65
N ALA A 216 18.73 -24.15 33.30
CA ALA A 216 18.22 -23.11 34.15
C ALA A 216 16.69 -23.22 34.12
N THR A 217 16.12 -23.52 35.28
CA THR A 217 14.70 -23.72 35.52
C THR A 217 13.86 -22.63 34.81
N PRO A 218 13.05 -22.96 33.80
CA PRO A 218 12.01 -22.06 33.34
C PRO A 218 11.01 -21.95 34.48
N SER A 219 10.80 -20.75 34.99
CA SER A 219 9.58 -20.48 35.75
C SER A 219 8.40 -20.86 34.86
N ALA A 220 7.51 -21.69 35.39
CA ALA A 220 6.33 -22.22 34.72
C ALA A 220 5.54 -21.12 33.98
N PRO A 221 4.88 -21.44 32.85
CA PRO A 221 3.99 -20.51 32.19
C PRO A 221 2.86 -20.17 33.17
N ARG A 222 2.89 -18.94 33.70
CA ARG A 222 1.72 -18.38 34.38
C ARG A 222 0.63 -18.26 33.32
N GLY A 223 -0.53 -18.86 33.60
CA GLY A 223 -1.60 -19.12 32.63
C GLY A 223 -2.00 -17.93 31.77
N ASN A 224 -2.63 -18.21 30.63
CA ASN A 224 -3.08 -17.22 29.64
C ASN A 224 -3.68 -15.96 30.29
N ILE A 225 -2.87 -14.90 30.40
CA ILE A 225 -3.33 -13.60 30.89
C ILE A 225 -4.07 -12.94 29.73
N SER A 226 -5.34 -12.60 29.92
CA SER A 226 -6.08 -11.81 28.93
C SER A 226 -5.77 -10.33 29.16
N VAL A 227 -5.12 -9.70 28.19
CA VAL A 227 -5.04 -8.24 28.09
C VAL A 227 -6.10 -7.76 27.12
N GLY A 228 -6.56 -6.52 27.30
CA GLY A 228 -7.49 -5.89 26.37
C GLY A 228 -7.59 -4.39 26.58
N HIS A 229 -7.98 -3.70 25.53
CA HIS A 229 -8.29 -2.27 25.52
C HIS A 229 -9.48 -2.01 24.62
N ARG A 230 -10.10 -0.85 24.81
CA ARG A 230 -11.11 -0.38 23.89
C ARG A 230 -10.50 -0.14 22.51
N ARG A 231 -11.08 -0.77 21.49
CA ARG A 231 -10.72 -0.59 20.09
C ARG A 231 -11.65 0.42 19.44
N GLU A 232 -11.11 1.25 18.55
CA GLU A 232 -11.87 2.33 17.93
C GLU A 232 -11.18 2.75 16.63
N PHE A 233 -11.94 2.82 15.54
CA PHE A 233 -11.46 3.37 14.27
C PHE A 233 -11.49 4.90 14.35
N ARG A 234 -10.35 5.53 14.10
CA ARG A 234 -10.15 6.98 14.24
C ARG A 234 -9.56 7.50 12.95
N GLY A 235 -10.44 7.78 12.01
CA GLY A 235 -10.10 8.17 10.65
C GLY A 235 -10.16 9.67 10.39
N VAL A 236 -9.49 10.11 9.33
CA VAL A 236 -9.68 11.44 8.74
C VAL A 236 -9.64 11.33 7.22
N TRP A 237 -10.52 12.05 6.53
CA TRP A 237 -10.45 12.21 5.08
C TRP A 237 -9.44 13.29 4.69
N VAL A 238 -8.65 12.99 3.66
CA VAL A 238 -7.71 13.91 3.02
C VAL A 238 -8.07 14.00 1.54
N ALA A 239 -8.80 15.05 1.17
CA ALA A 239 -9.23 15.33 -0.19
C ALA A 239 -8.11 15.99 -1.01
N SER A 240 -7.93 15.51 -2.23
CA SER A 240 -7.03 16.09 -3.23
C SER A 240 -7.74 16.92 -4.27
N VAL A 241 -9.02 16.61 -4.56
CA VAL A 241 -9.86 17.43 -5.43
C VAL A 241 -9.97 18.85 -4.87
N TRP A 242 -9.92 19.84 -5.76
CA TRP A 242 -9.91 21.26 -5.41
C TRP A 242 -8.79 21.68 -4.47
N ASN A 243 -7.76 20.84 -4.28
CA ASN A 243 -6.75 21.03 -3.24
C ASN A 243 -7.37 21.23 -1.85
N GLY A 244 -8.48 20.55 -1.58
CA GLY A 244 -9.31 20.75 -0.39
C GLY A 244 -8.58 20.47 0.93
N ASP A 245 -7.67 19.49 0.95
CA ASP A 245 -6.76 19.22 2.08
C ASP A 245 -5.31 19.14 1.63
N TRP A 246 -5.02 18.29 0.63
CA TRP A 246 -3.66 18.05 0.20
C TRP A 246 -3.54 17.72 -1.31
N PRO A 247 -2.54 18.28 -2.03
CA PRO A 247 -1.65 19.34 -1.57
C PRO A 247 -2.43 20.64 -1.39
N SER A 248 -1.93 21.59 -0.60
CA SER A 248 -2.68 22.83 -0.29
C SER A 248 -2.90 23.74 -1.50
N ALA A 249 -2.17 23.50 -2.59
CA ALA A 249 -2.32 24.14 -3.88
C ALA A 249 -1.74 23.22 -4.97
N PRO A 250 -2.18 23.36 -6.23
CA PRO A 250 -1.56 22.65 -7.34
C PRO A 250 -0.23 23.32 -7.72
N GLY A 251 0.73 22.54 -8.23
CA GLY A 251 2.02 23.06 -8.69
C GLY A 251 3.05 23.34 -7.59
N LEU A 252 2.77 22.96 -6.33
CA LEU A 252 3.77 22.96 -5.27
C LEU A 252 4.97 22.07 -5.64
N SER A 253 6.16 22.42 -5.16
CA SER A 253 7.33 21.57 -5.34
C SER A 253 7.15 20.23 -4.63
N VAL A 254 7.82 19.18 -5.11
CA VAL A 254 7.76 17.85 -4.50
C VAL A 254 8.13 17.87 -3.01
N GLU A 255 9.10 18.70 -2.62
CA GLU A 255 9.49 18.81 -1.21
C GLU A 255 8.42 19.51 -0.37
N GLN A 256 7.71 20.50 -0.91
CA GLN A 256 6.55 21.11 -0.24
C GLN A 256 5.41 20.09 -0.09
N GLN A 257 5.11 19.34 -1.15
CA GLN A 257 4.08 18.29 -1.14
C GLN A 257 4.38 17.23 -0.08
N LYS A 258 5.61 16.69 -0.04
CA LYS A 258 6.08 15.73 0.98
C LYS A 258 6.02 16.31 2.39
N THR A 259 6.50 17.54 2.58
CA THR A 259 6.50 18.21 3.89
C THR A 259 5.09 18.36 4.44
N GLN A 260 4.12 18.74 3.58
CA GLN A 260 2.72 18.85 3.97
C GLN A 260 2.13 17.49 4.39
N LEU A 261 2.39 16.40 3.64
CA LEU A 261 1.97 15.06 4.05
C LEU A 261 2.57 14.64 5.39
N ILE A 262 3.88 14.83 5.59
CA ILE A 262 4.55 14.49 6.85
C ILE A 262 3.91 15.27 8.01
N ASN A 263 3.66 16.57 7.84
CA ASN A 263 3.06 17.40 8.87
C ASN A 263 1.65 16.94 9.23
N LEU A 264 0.82 16.63 8.22
CA LEU A 264 -0.52 16.08 8.42
C LEU A 264 -0.47 14.76 9.20
N ILE A 265 0.39 13.82 8.78
CA ILE A 265 0.51 12.51 9.42
C ILE A 265 1.07 12.63 10.86
N ASN A 266 2.01 13.55 11.11
CA ASN A 266 2.51 13.84 12.46
C ASN A 266 1.38 14.38 13.37
N ARG A 267 0.51 15.24 12.85
CA ARG A 267 -0.67 15.73 13.60
C ARG A 267 -1.64 14.59 13.91
N MET A 268 -1.90 13.72 12.95
CA MET A 268 -2.73 12.52 13.17
C MET A 268 -2.16 11.64 14.29
N GLN A 269 -0.85 11.39 14.26
CA GLN A 269 -0.17 10.61 15.30
C GLN A 269 -0.32 11.27 16.68
N ALA A 270 -0.15 12.59 16.77
CA ALA A 270 -0.31 13.35 18.01
C ALA A 270 -1.75 13.35 18.56
N LEU A 271 -2.75 13.10 17.71
CA LEU A 271 -4.16 12.95 18.06
C LEU A 271 -4.56 11.49 18.36
N ASN A 272 -3.63 10.53 18.27
CA ASN A 272 -3.93 9.10 18.31
C ASN A 272 -4.99 8.67 17.28
N LEU A 273 -5.01 9.31 16.10
CA LEU A 273 -5.74 8.82 14.93
C LEU A 273 -4.98 7.63 14.34
N ASN A 274 -5.71 6.65 13.80
CA ASN A 274 -5.13 5.39 13.32
C ASN A 274 -5.45 5.06 11.87
N ALA A 275 -6.18 5.92 11.14
CA ALA A 275 -6.42 5.74 9.72
C ALA A 275 -6.44 7.06 8.93
N LEU A 276 -5.74 7.09 7.80
CA LEU A 276 -5.76 8.17 6.81
C LEU A 276 -6.56 7.67 5.59
N ILE A 277 -7.65 8.35 5.26
CA ILE A 277 -8.46 8.04 4.07
C ILE A 277 -8.05 9.00 2.95
N PHE A 278 -7.17 8.54 2.04
CA PHE A 278 -6.43 9.41 1.12
C PHE A 278 -7.05 9.44 -0.27
N GLN A 279 -7.54 10.59 -0.75
CA GLN A 279 -8.09 10.70 -2.10
C GLN A 279 -6.99 10.58 -3.16
N ILE A 280 -6.89 9.41 -3.80
CA ILE A 280 -5.87 9.12 -4.81
C ILE A 280 -6.41 9.04 -6.23
N ARG A 281 -7.74 9.00 -6.39
CA ARG A 281 -8.44 9.15 -7.67
C ARG A 281 -9.61 10.13 -7.53
N PRO A 282 -9.37 11.46 -7.66
CA PRO A 282 -10.41 12.46 -7.47
C PRO A 282 -11.41 12.56 -8.65
N GLU A 283 -10.95 12.44 -9.90
CA GLU A 283 -11.81 12.70 -11.06
C GLU A 283 -11.38 11.97 -12.36
N GLY A 284 -11.12 10.67 -12.28
CA GLY A 284 -10.64 9.89 -13.43
C GLY A 284 -9.14 10.07 -13.71
N ASP A 285 -8.41 10.55 -12.71
CA ASP A 285 -6.98 10.82 -12.73
C ASP A 285 -6.30 10.22 -11.48
N ALA A 286 -4.96 10.27 -11.44
CA ALA A 286 -4.18 9.57 -10.43
C ALA A 286 -3.26 10.52 -9.65
N VAL A 287 -3.33 10.45 -8.32
CA VAL A 287 -2.37 11.06 -7.38
C VAL A 287 -1.25 10.07 -7.06
N TYR A 288 -0.89 9.22 -8.03
CA TYR A 288 0.05 8.12 -7.94
C TYR A 288 0.48 7.71 -9.36
N ALA A 289 1.55 6.93 -9.49
CA ALA A 289 2.01 6.47 -10.79
C ALA A 289 1.03 5.43 -11.37
N SER A 290 0.40 5.76 -12.49
CA SER A 290 -0.59 4.92 -13.16
C SER A 290 -0.34 4.85 -14.66
N SER A 291 -0.51 3.66 -15.23
CA SER A 291 -0.59 3.45 -16.69
C SER A 291 -2.03 3.48 -17.20
N LEU A 292 -3.01 3.46 -16.29
CA LEU A 292 -4.44 3.36 -16.60
C LEU A 292 -5.17 4.71 -16.55
N GLU A 293 -4.66 5.67 -15.79
CA GLU A 293 -5.22 7.01 -15.64
C GLU A 293 -4.10 8.05 -15.75
N PRO A 294 -4.37 9.26 -16.27
CA PRO A 294 -3.37 10.31 -16.29
C PRO A 294 -3.08 10.84 -14.89
N TRP A 295 -1.90 11.44 -14.70
CA TRP A 295 -1.58 12.17 -13.47
C TRP A 295 -2.58 13.30 -13.20
N SER A 296 -2.90 13.49 -11.93
CA SER A 296 -3.86 14.51 -11.52
C SER A 296 -3.33 15.93 -11.68
N SER A 297 -4.17 16.83 -12.21
CA SER A 297 -3.89 18.28 -12.26
C SER A 297 -3.76 18.90 -10.87
N TRP A 298 -4.38 18.30 -9.84
CA TRP A 298 -4.29 18.77 -8.46
C TRP A 298 -2.85 18.72 -7.89
N LEU A 299 -1.94 17.99 -8.55
CA LEU A 299 -0.52 17.96 -8.22
C LEU A 299 0.31 19.03 -8.96
N THR A 300 0.10 19.18 -10.28
CA THR A 300 1.06 19.89 -11.17
C THR A 300 0.44 20.99 -12.04
N LEU A 301 -0.81 21.40 -11.76
CA LEU A 301 -1.65 22.29 -12.56
C LEU A 301 -2.11 21.71 -13.90
N LYS A 302 -1.50 20.63 -14.40
CA LYS A 302 -1.80 20.07 -15.71
C LYS A 302 -1.96 18.55 -15.64
N GLN A 303 -3.15 18.07 -16.01
CA GLN A 303 -3.42 16.64 -16.07
C GLN A 303 -2.44 15.93 -17.01
N GLY A 304 -2.03 14.71 -16.63
CA GLY A 304 -1.06 13.89 -17.35
C GLY A 304 0.40 14.21 -17.03
N LYS A 305 0.70 15.26 -16.25
CA LYS A 305 2.07 15.57 -15.81
C LYS A 305 2.37 15.06 -14.41
N ALA A 306 3.38 14.20 -14.30
CA ALA A 306 3.94 13.77 -13.02
C ALA A 306 4.62 14.94 -12.29
N PRO A 307 4.67 14.91 -10.94
CA PRO A 307 5.50 15.84 -10.16
C PRO A 307 6.98 15.80 -10.58
N LEU A 308 7.68 16.93 -10.48
CA LEU A 308 9.11 17.06 -10.79
C LEU A 308 9.88 17.71 -9.64
N PRO A 309 10.99 17.11 -9.14
CA PRO A 309 11.52 15.79 -9.50
C PRO A 309 10.51 14.65 -9.23
N PHE A 310 10.59 13.57 -10.00
CA PHE A 310 9.63 12.46 -9.89
C PHE A 310 9.54 11.90 -8.47
N TYR A 311 8.31 11.71 -8.00
CA TYR A 311 7.98 10.84 -6.87
C TYR A 311 6.52 10.35 -7.02
N ASP A 312 6.21 9.24 -6.36
CA ASP A 312 4.84 8.74 -6.23
C ASP A 312 4.25 9.17 -4.86
N PRO A 313 3.22 10.03 -4.84
CA PRO A 313 2.63 10.49 -3.58
C PRO A 313 1.97 9.41 -2.73
N LEU A 314 1.34 8.40 -3.35
CA LEU A 314 0.69 7.31 -2.62
C LEU A 314 1.73 6.41 -1.94
N GLU A 315 2.80 6.06 -2.65
CA GLU A 315 3.91 5.28 -2.06
C GLU A 315 4.57 6.01 -0.90
N PHE A 316 4.78 7.33 -1.05
CA PHE A 316 5.32 8.17 0.01
C PHE A 316 4.39 8.25 1.22
N ALA A 317 3.09 8.49 1.01
CA ALA A 317 2.10 8.58 2.08
C ALA A 317 1.96 7.25 2.85
N LEU A 318 1.97 6.11 2.14
CA LEU A 318 1.97 4.77 2.73
C LEU A 318 3.15 4.57 3.66
N THR A 319 4.35 4.86 3.17
CA THR A 319 5.59 4.74 3.94
C THR A 319 5.53 5.57 5.22
N GLU A 320 5.09 6.82 5.14
CA GLU A 320 5.02 7.72 6.30
C GLU A 320 3.91 7.36 7.31
N CYS A 321 2.75 6.91 6.84
CA CYS A 321 1.67 6.42 7.70
C CYS A 321 2.10 5.15 8.44
N HIS A 322 2.69 4.20 7.72
CA HIS A 322 3.08 2.90 8.24
C HIS A 322 4.20 2.99 9.29
N LYS A 323 5.16 3.90 9.12
CA LYS A 323 6.16 4.23 10.15
C LYS A 323 5.55 4.64 11.49
N ARG A 324 4.33 5.18 11.48
CA ARG A 324 3.62 5.70 12.65
C ARG A 324 2.42 4.84 13.07
N ASN A 325 2.30 3.63 12.49
CA ASN A 325 1.18 2.73 12.71
C ASN A 325 -0.19 3.37 12.41
N ILE A 326 -0.25 4.14 11.32
CA ILE A 326 -1.48 4.68 10.76
C ILE A 326 -1.80 3.85 9.52
N GLU A 327 -3.02 3.32 9.45
CA GLU A 327 -3.56 2.67 8.25
C GLU A 327 -3.76 3.71 7.15
N LEU A 328 -3.49 3.37 5.89
CA LEU A 328 -3.85 4.21 4.74
C LEU A 328 -4.89 3.47 3.89
N HIS A 329 -6.07 4.07 3.79
CA HIS A 329 -7.12 3.62 2.92
C HIS A 329 -7.13 4.50 1.65
N ALA A 330 -6.87 3.89 0.50
CA ALA A 330 -6.91 4.57 -0.79
C ALA A 330 -8.36 4.91 -1.15
N TRP A 331 -8.67 6.20 -1.24
CA TRP A 331 -9.97 6.74 -1.59
C TRP A 331 -10.07 7.05 -3.08
N PHE A 332 -11.08 6.46 -3.71
CA PHE A 332 -11.41 6.63 -5.12
C PHE A 332 -12.79 7.26 -5.26
N ASN A 333 -12.89 8.28 -6.11
CA ASN A 333 -14.14 8.59 -6.77
C ASN A 333 -14.31 7.63 -7.96
N PRO A 334 -15.41 6.85 -8.06
CA PRO A 334 -15.54 5.84 -9.09
C PRO A 334 -15.93 6.38 -10.48
N TYR A 335 -16.68 7.49 -10.56
CA TYR A 335 -17.35 7.89 -11.82
C TYR A 335 -17.23 9.37 -12.20
N ARG A 336 -16.74 10.25 -11.31
CA ARG A 336 -16.42 11.63 -11.69
C ARG A 336 -15.31 11.61 -12.73
N ALA A 337 -15.51 12.31 -13.84
CA ALA A 337 -14.53 12.45 -14.94
C ALA A 337 -13.89 13.85 -14.99
N ASN A 338 -14.58 14.86 -14.48
CA ASN A 338 -14.05 16.21 -14.35
C ASN A 338 -14.96 17.03 -13.43
N SER A 339 -14.41 17.67 -12.41
CA SER A 339 -15.14 18.52 -11.46
C SER A 339 -15.47 19.91 -12.01
N SER A 340 -14.78 20.37 -13.07
CA SER A 340 -15.02 21.66 -13.71
C SER A 340 -14.58 21.68 -15.18
N VAL A 341 -15.56 21.68 -16.12
CA VAL A 341 -15.31 21.73 -17.58
C VAL A 341 -14.62 23.02 -18.07
N LYS A 342 -14.39 23.99 -17.18
CA LYS A 342 -13.78 25.29 -17.51
C LYS A 342 -12.30 25.37 -17.16
N GLU A 343 -11.80 24.47 -16.32
CA GLU A 343 -10.48 24.63 -15.68
C GLU A 343 -9.41 23.76 -16.32
N ILE A 344 -9.72 22.49 -16.60
CA ILE A 344 -8.73 21.50 -17.03
C ILE A 344 -9.26 20.69 -18.22
N THR A 345 -8.44 20.60 -19.27
CA THR A 345 -8.70 19.70 -20.40
C THR A 345 -8.20 18.30 -20.07
N ASN A 346 -9.08 17.31 -20.18
CA ASN A 346 -8.70 15.91 -19.99
C ASN A 346 -7.71 15.44 -21.07
N VAL A 347 -6.76 14.56 -20.70
CA VAL A 347 -5.75 14.00 -21.63
C VAL A 347 -5.74 12.47 -21.60
N ALA A 348 -5.32 11.83 -22.70
CA ALA A 348 -5.18 10.37 -22.71
C ALA A 348 -4.24 9.89 -21.58
N PRO A 349 -4.53 8.73 -20.93
CA PRO A 349 -5.53 7.72 -21.31
C PRO A 349 -6.95 7.93 -20.73
N HIS A 350 -7.29 9.11 -20.21
CA HIS A 350 -8.58 9.41 -19.57
C HIS A 350 -9.80 8.97 -20.41
N LEU A 351 -10.86 8.44 -19.78
CA LEU A 351 -12.05 7.97 -20.51
C LEU A 351 -12.78 9.07 -21.28
N ALA A 352 -12.80 10.30 -20.79
CA ALA A 352 -13.35 11.44 -21.54
C ALA A 352 -12.64 11.69 -22.88
N VAL A 353 -11.42 11.17 -23.07
CA VAL A 353 -10.64 11.30 -24.31
C VAL A 353 -10.70 10.01 -25.14
N THR A 354 -10.54 8.85 -24.49
CA THR A 354 -10.45 7.57 -25.19
C THR A 354 -11.81 6.94 -25.50
N HIS A 355 -12.82 7.28 -24.70
CA HIS A 355 -14.19 6.77 -24.77
C HIS A 355 -15.20 7.91 -24.49
N PRO A 356 -15.13 9.03 -25.24
CA PRO A 356 -15.95 10.23 -25.00
C PRO A 356 -17.45 9.91 -25.07
N GLU A 357 -17.82 8.86 -25.78
CA GLU A 357 -19.20 8.41 -25.90
C GLU A 357 -19.77 7.85 -24.59
N SER A 358 -18.91 7.49 -23.63
CA SER A 358 -19.28 6.96 -22.30
C SER A 358 -19.09 7.98 -21.16
N VAL A 359 -18.84 9.26 -21.52
CA VAL A 359 -18.65 10.36 -20.56
C VAL A 359 -19.56 11.52 -20.94
N TYR A 360 -20.37 11.98 -19.99
CA TYR A 360 -21.41 12.95 -20.23
C TYR A 360 -21.19 14.25 -19.46
N ARG A 361 -21.59 15.37 -20.08
CA ARG A 361 -21.63 16.65 -19.39
C ARG A 361 -22.83 16.69 -18.45
N TRP A 362 -22.57 17.01 -17.19
CA TRP A 362 -23.58 17.19 -16.16
C TRP A 362 -23.38 18.55 -15.48
N GLY A 363 -24.11 19.56 -15.95
CA GLY A 363 -23.89 20.95 -15.52
C GLY A 363 -22.48 21.45 -15.88
N ASN A 364 -21.69 21.77 -14.87
CA ASN A 364 -20.28 22.19 -15.01
C ASN A 364 -19.29 21.01 -14.89
N GLN A 365 -19.77 19.77 -14.77
CA GLN A 365 -18.94 18.58 -14.56
C GLN A 365 -18.97 17.65 -15.77
N LEU A 366 -18.03 16.71 -15.81
CA LEU A 366 -18.11 15.49 -16.61
C LEU A 366 -18.30 14.28 -15.70
N TRP A 367 -19.16 13.36 -16.13
CA TRP A 367 -19.47 12.13 -15.40
C TRP A 367 -19.40 10.92 -16.31
N MET A 368 -18.74 9.86 -15.86
CA MET A 368 -18.68 8.59 -16.56
C MET A 368 -20.01 7.83 -16.38
N ASP A 369 -20.50 7.18 -17.42
CA ASP A 369 -21.70 6.35 -17.37
C ASP A 369 -21.48 5.10 -16.50
N PRO A 370 -22.11 4.98 -15.31
CA PRO A 370 -21.92 3.81 -14.46
C PRO A 370 -22.44 2.51 -15.09
N GLY A 371 -23.35 2.57 -16.07
CA GLY A 371 -23.86 1.39 -16.77
C GLY A 371 -22.97 0.91 -17.91
N ALA A 372 -22.07 1.75 -18.42
CA ALA A 372 -21.24 1.41 -19.57
C ALA A 372 -20.17 0.38 -19.18
N LYS A 373 -20.04 -0.70 -19.97
CA LYS A 373 -19.08 -1.78 -19.71
C LYS A 373 -17.64 -1.27 -19.62
N VAL A 374 -17.26 -0.33 -20.49
CA VAL A 374 -15.90 0.23 -20.49
C VAL A 374 -15.58 1.01 -19.21
N VAL A 375 -16.56 1.74 -18.65
CA VAL A 375 -16.44 2.44 -17.37
C VAL A 375 -16.33 1.44 -16.23
N GLN A 376 -17.20 0.42 -16.22
CA GLN A 376 -17.17 -0.66 -15.23
C GLN A 376 -15.82 -1.40 -15.22
N ASP A 377 -15.25 -1.70 -16.38
CA ASP A 377 -13.96 -2.37 -16.47
C ASP A 377 -12.79 -1.44 -16.12
N ARG A 378 -12.79 -0.19 -16.58
CA ARG A 378 -11.75 0.79 -16.23
C ARG A 378 -11.71 1.02 -14.73
N THR A 379 -12.84 1.34 -14.10
CA THR A 379 -12.89 1.63 -12.66
C THR A 379 -12.47 0.42 -11.83
N TYR A 380 -12.92 -0.79 -12.17
CA TYR A 380 -12.47 -2.01 -11.50
C TYR A 380 -10.96 -2.22 -11.66
N ASN A 381 -10.43 -2.13 -12.88
CA ASN A 381 -9.01 -2.37 -13.16
C ASN A 381 -8.11 -1.34 -12.49
N VAL A 382 -8.53 -0.07 -12.43
CA VAL A 382 -7.78 1.00 -11.75
C VAL A 382 -7.69 0.74 -10.24
N ILE A 383 -8.80 0.35 -9.60
CA ILE A 383 -8.80 0.04 -8.18
C ILE A 383 -7.96 -1.21 -7.90
N LEU A 384 -8.11 -2.27 -8.70
CA LEU A 384 -7.34 -3.52 -8.53
C LEU A 384 -5.85 -3.35 -8.83
N ASP A 385 -5.48 -2.49 -9.76
CA ASP A 385 -4.09 -2.11 -10.00
C ASP A 385 -3.45 -1.52 -8.74
N VAL A 386 -4.16 -0.60 -8.06
CA VAL A 386 -3.67 -0.04 -6.79
C VAL A 386 -3.61 -1.11 -5.70
N VAL A 387 -4.65 -1.93 -5.57
CA VAL A 387 -4.66 -3.06 -4.60
C VAL A 387 -3.46 -3.96 -4.83
N ASN A 388 -3.11 -4.29 -6.08
CA ASN A 388 -2.01 -5.19 -6.38
C ASN A 388 -0.64 -4.55 -6.11
N ARG A 389 -0.42 -3.31 -6.57
CA ARG A 389 0.90 -2.67 -6.56
C ARG A 389 1.28 -2.01 -5.24
N TYR A 390 0.33 -1.47 -4.50
CA TYR A 390 0.61 -0.70 -3.29
C TYR A 390 0.25 -1.46 -2.01
N ASP A 391 0.92 -1.09 -0.91
CA ASP A 391 0.73 -1.69 0.42
C ASP A 391 -0.43 -1.05 1.20
N ILE A 392 -1.56 -0.81 0.55
CA ILE A 392 -2.72 -0.16 1.16
C ILE A 392 -3.37 -1.06 2.23
N ASP A 393 -3.93 -0.44 3.27
CA ASP A 393 -4.67 -1.14 4.33
C ASP A 393 -6.16 -1.28 3.96
N GLY A 394 -6.66 -0.39 3.10
CA GLY A 394 -8.04 -0.43 2.62
C GLY A 394 -8.28 0.30 1.30
N VAL A 395 -9.37 -0.07 0.64
CA VAL A 395 -10.02 0.65 -0.46
C VAL A 395 -11.23 1.37 0.11
N HIS A 396 -11.39 2.64 -0.26
CA HIS A 396 -12.49 3.50 0.15
C HIS A 396 -13.19 4.13 -1.06
N LEU A 397 -14.52 4.07 -1.10
CA LEU A 397 -15.34 4.89 -2.00
C LEU A 397 -16.12 5.92 -1.18
N ASP A 398 -16.35 7.10 -1.75
CA ASP A 398 -17.21 8.14 -1.17
C ASP A 398 -18.67 8.00 -1.65
N ASP A 399 -19.43 9.10 -1.63
CA ASP A 399 -20.86 9.15 -1.88
C ASP A 399 -21.25 9.39 -3.35
N TYR A 400 -20.27 9.54 -4.25
CA TYR A 400 -20.52 9.87 -5.65
C TYR A 400 -20.67 8.62 -6.52
N PHE A 401 -21.92 8.23 -6.76
CA PHE A 401 -22.29 7.14 -7.67
C PHE A 401 -22.79 7.71 -9.00
N TYR A 402 -24.11 7.81 -9.20
CA TYR A 402 -24.64 8.77 -10.15
C TYR A 402 -24.49 10.20 -9.60
N PRO A 403 -24.42 11.22 -10.48
CA PRO A 403 -24.21 12.58 -10.01
C PRO A 403 -25.44 13.11 -9.29
N TYR A 404 -25.24 14.08 -8.39
CA TYR A 404 -26.33 14.81 -7.75
C TYR A 404 -27.28 15.40 -8.81
N PRO A 405 -28.61 15.35 -8.59
CA PRO A 405 -29.59 15.71 -9.60
C PRO A 405 -29.52 17.20 -9.97
N ILE A 406 -29.86 17.50 -11.23
CA ILE A 406 -30.12 18.85 -11.72
C ILE A 406 -31.61 18.89 -12.08
N ASP A 407 -32.33 19.86 -11.55
CA ASP A 407 -33.76 20.00 -11.77
C ASP A 407 -34.12 19.98 -13.26
N GLY A 408 -35.12 19.15 -13.59
CA GLY A 408 -35.60 18.96 -14.96
C GLY A 408 -34.67 18.18 -15.89
N LYS A 409 -33.55 17.62 -15.40
CA LYS A 409 -32.63 16.82 -16.21
C LYS A 409 -32.58 15.37 -15.76
N THR A 410 -32.50 14.47 -16.73
CA THR A 410 -32.21 13.05 -16.53
C THR A 410 -30.78 12.76 -16.97
N PHE A 411 -30.08 11.89 -16.25
CA PHE A 411 -28.73 11.46 -16.65
C PHE A 411 -28.77 10.81 -18.04
N PRO A 412 -27.87 11.20 -18.98
CA PRO A 412 -28.02 10.84 -20.39
C PRO A 412 -27.43 9.45 -20.74
N ASP A 413 -27.85 8.41 -20.01
CA ASP A 413 -27.45 7.00 -20.19
C ASP A 413 -28.44 6.20 -21.06
N ASN A 414 -29.36 6.87 -21.77
CA ASN A 414 -30.41 6.26 -22.58
C ASN A 414 -29.85 5.28 -23.62
N ARG A 415 -28.69 5.58 -24.22
CA ARG A 415 -28.03 4.70 -25.18
C ARG A 415 -27.61 3.38 -24.53
N THR A 416 -26.98 3.44 -23.38
CA THR A 416 -26.50 2.27 -22.63
C THR A 416 -27.68 1.45 -22.10
N TYR A 417 -28.73 2.12 -21.60
CA TYR A 417 -29.96 1.47 -21.16
C TYR A 417 -30.71 0.78 -22.32
N SER A 418 -30.83 1.44 -23.48
CA SER A 418 -31.46 0.84 -24.67
C SER A 418 -30.71 -0.40 -25.14
N ALA A 419 -29.37 -0.38 -25.10
CA ALA A 419 -28.56 -1.55 -25.42
C ALA A 419 -28.80 -2.70 -24.44
N TYR A 420 -28.93 -2.41 -23.14
CA TYR A 420 -29.31 -3.41 -22.14
C TYR A 420 -30.70 -4.02 -22.42
N GLN A 421 -31.70 -3.20 -22.71
CA GLN A 421 -33.05 -3.66 -23.05
C GLN A 421 -33.06 -4.52 -24.33
N ALA A 422 -32.29 -4.13 -25.36
CA ALA A 422 -32.16 -4.89 -26.60
C ALA A 422 -31.57 -6.29 -26.40
N THR A 423 -30.78 -6.50 -25.34
CA THR A 423 -30.27 -7.83 -24.94
C THR A 423 -31.22 -8.61 -24.01
N GLY A 424 -32.46 -8.15 -23.84
CA GLY A 424 -33.49 -8.82 -23.02
C GLY A 424 -33.59 -8.30 -21.58
N GLY A 425 -32.92 -7.20 -21.24
CA GLY A 425 -32.98 -6.58 -19.92
C GLY A 425 -34.39 -6.14 -19.51
N GLN A 426 -34.80 -6.45 -18.27
CA GLN A 426 -36.16 -6.23 -17.76
C GLN A 426 -36.25 -5.24 -16.60
N LEU A 427 -35.12 -4.81 -16.03
CA LEU A 427 -35.12 -3.84 -14.94
C LEU A 427 -35.66 -2.49 -15.42
N SER A 428 -36.42 -1.81 -14.55
CA SER A 428 -36.74 -0.38 -14.76
C SER A 428 -35.44 0.43 -14.84
N LEU A 429 -35.48 1.63 -15.43
CA LEU A 429 -34.29 2.48 -15.55
C LEU A 429 -33.62 2.71 -14.19
N ASP A 430 -34.40 3.03 -13.16
CA ASP A 430 -33.87 3.29 -11.81
C ASP A 430 -33.31 2.04 -11.14
N ASP A 431 -33.96 0.88 -11.31
CA ASP A 431 -33.44 -0.40 -10.79
C ASP A 431 -32.18 -0.84 -11.54
N TRP A 432 -32.13 -0.61 -12.85
CA TRP A 432 -30.96 -0.88 -13.67
C TRP A 432 -29.77 -0.01 -13.24
N ARG A 433 -29.99 1.28 -12.97
CA ARG A 433 -28.96 2.20 -12.44
C ARG A 433 -28.43 1.72 -11.09
N ARG A 434 -29.31 1.36 -10.15
CA ARG A 434 -28.91 0.74 -8.87
C ARG A 434 -28.12 -0.54 -9.06
N GLU A 435 -28.56 -1.39 -9.98
CA GLU A 435 -27.90 -2.68 -10.23
C GLU A 435 -26.50 -2.51 -10.85
N ASN A 436 -26.29 -1.49 -11.68
CA ASN A 436 -24.95 -1.18 -12.19
C ASN A 436 -23.98 -0.78 -11.08
N VAL A 437 -24.45 -0.02 -10.07
CA VAL A 437 -23.64 0.33 -8.89
C VAL A 437 -23.42 -0.92 -8.02
N ASN A 438 -24.47 -1.70 -7.74
CA ASN A 438 -24.38 -2.95 -6.98
C ASN A 438 -23.36 -3.92 -7.57
N ARG A 439 -23.40 -4.12 -8.88
CA ARG A 439 -22.47 -4.98 -9.60
C ARG A 439 -21.02 -4.53 -9.43
N MET A 440 -20.75 -3.22 -9.49
CA MET A 440 -19.41 -2.69 -9.22
C MET A 440 -18.97 -2.99 -7.78
N VAL A 441 -19.83 -2.69 -6.79
CA VAL A 441 -19.53 -2.94 -5.37
C VAL A 441 -19.26 -4.42 -5.11
N GLN A 442 -20.10 -5.32 -5.62
CA GLN A 442 -19.91 -6.77 -5.48
C GLN A 442 -18.62 -7.26 -6.18
N ARG A 443 -18.35 -6.75 -7.39
CA ARG A 443 -17.14 -7.08 -8.15
C ARG A 443 -15.89 -6.64 -7.41
N LEU A 444 -15.87 -5.42 -6.85
CA LEU A 444 -14.78 -4.91 -6.02
C LEU A 444 -14.62 -5.73 -4.74
N SER A 445 -15.71 -6.03 -4.03
CA SER A 445 -15.69 -6.88 -2.84
C SER A 445 -14.96 -8.19 -3.10
N THR A 446 -15.35 -8.89 -4.16
CA THR A 446 -14.76 -10.19 -4.52
C THR A 446 -13.32 -10.03 -5.01
N GLY A 447 -13.07 -9.07 -5.90
CA GLY A 447 -11.76 -8.83 -6.51
C GLY A 447 -10.68 -8.42 -5.50
N ILE A 448 -11.00 -7.50 -4.59
CA ILE A 448 -10.08 -7.03 -3.55
C ILE A 448 -9.67 -8.20 -2.65
N LYS A 449 -10.64 -9.02 -2.20
CA LYS A 449 -10.33 -10.16 -1.33
C LYS A 449 -9.55 -11.26 -2.05
N ALA A 450 -9.81 -11.49 -3.33
CA ALA A 450 -9.04 -12.43 -4.14
C ALA A 450 -7.58 -11.95 -4.33
N ALA A 451 -7.37 -10.65 -4.52
CA ALA A 451 -6.04 -10.06 -4.69
C ALA A 451 -5.24 -9.99 -3.38
N LYS A 452 -5.84 -9.42 -2.33
CA LYS A 452 -5.24 -9.26 -1.01
C LYS A 452 -6.30 -9.40 0.08
N PRO A 453 -6.47 -10.60 0.70
CA PRO A 453 -7.55 -10.88 1.65
C PRO A 453 -7.64 -9.93 2.85
N HIS A 454 -6.51 -9.33 3.26
CA HIS A 454 -6.43 -8.40 4.38
C HIS A 454 -6.80 -6.96 4.03
N VAL A 455 -6.85 -6.58 2.75
CA VAL A 455 -7.21 -5.21 2.34
C VAL A 455 -8.69 -5.00 2.60
N LYS A 456 -9.01 -3.99 3.41
CA LYS A 456 -10.38 -3.64 3.79
C LYS A 456 -11.10 -2.99 2.61
N PHE A 457 -12.41 -3.19 2.48
CA PHE A 457 -13.23 -2.47 1.51
C PHE A 457 -14.34 -1.74 2.25
N GLY A 458 -14.38 -0.41 2.15
CA GLY A 458 -15.47 0.35 2.75
C GLY A 458 -15.94 1.50 1.89
N ILE A 459 -17.15 1.95 2.21
CA ILE A 459 -17.86 2.97 1.44
C ILE A 459 -18.45 3.99 2.40
N SER A 460 -18.31 5.27 2.06
CA SER A 460 -18.90 6.42 2.75
C SER A 460 -20.09 6.97 1.95
N PRO A 461 -21.29 6.37 2.06
CA PRO A 461 -22.45 6.87 1.32
C PRO A 461 -22.98 8.16 1.96
N PHE A 462 -23.88 8.82 1.25
CA PHE A 462 -24.73 9.85 1.84
C PHE A 462 -25.43 9.33 3.11
N GLY A 463 -25.49 10.15 4.16
CA GLY A 463 -25.92 9.68 5.48
C GLY A 463 -27.39 9.30 5.59
N ILE A 464 -28.24 9.78 4.68
CA ILE A 464 -29.65 9.38 4.56
C ILE A 464 -29.76 8.34 3.45
N TYR A 465 -30.19 7.12 3.78
CA TYR A 465 -30.53 6.13 2.75
C TYR A 465 -31.71 6.62 1.91
N ARG A 466 -32.84 6.90 2.59
CA ARG A 466 -34.08 7.40 2.01
C ARG A 466 -34.86 8.25 3.04
N PRO A 467 -35.57 9.32 2.61
CA PRO A 467 -36.54 10.00 3.45
C PRO A 467 -37.60 9.03 4.00
N GLY A 468 -38.00 9.22 5.24
CA GLY A 468 -38.90 8.32 5.96
C GLY A 468 -38.24 7.04 6.46
N GLN A 469 -36.92 6.87 6.28
CA GLN A 469 -36.16 5.72 6.81
C GLN A 469 -34.94 6.20 7.60
N PRO A 470 -35.09 6.46 8.91
CA PRO A 470 -36.30 6.28 9.75
C PRO A 470 -37.38 7.38 9.57
N ALA A 471 -38.60 7.13 10.05
CA ALA A 471 -39.83 7.88 9.71
C ALA A 471 -39.73 9.41 9.78
N GLN A 472 -38.96 9.95 10.73
CA GLN A 472 -38.80 11.40 10.94
C GLN A 472 -37.80 12.07 9.97
N ILE A 473 -36.97 11.29 9.28
CA ILE A 473 -35.88 11.81 8.46
C ILE A 473 -36.42 12.32 7.12
N LYS A 474 -35.93 13.50 6.73
CA LYS A 474 -36.22 14.18 5.47
C LYS A 474 -34.89 14.58 4.81
N GLY A 475 -34.85 14.69 3.49
CA GLY A 475 -33.65 15.11 2.78
C GLY A 475 -33.54 14.44 1.42
N LEU A 476 -32.31 14.29 0.92
CA LEU A 476 -32.02 13.58 -0.31
C LEU A 476 -32.38 12.10 -0.19
N ASP A 477 -33.01 11.54 -1.22
CA ASP A 477 -33.23 10.09 -1.37
C ASP A 477 -32.06 9.47 -2.16
N ALA A 478 -30.98 9.13 -1.45
CA ALA A 478 -29.76 8.60 -2.07
C ALA A 478 -30.01 7.32 -2.88
N TYR A 479 -30.93 6.47 -2.43
CA TYR A 479 -31.37 5.28 -3.17
C TYR A 479 -32.00 5.60 -4.53
N ASN A 480 -32.77 6.69 -4.61
CA ASN A 480 -33.48 7.07 -5.83
C ASN A 480 -32.70 8.00 -6.75
N VAL A 481 -31.89 8.92 -6.21
CA VAL A 481 -31.26 9.97 -7.03
C VAL A 481 -29.77 9.77 -7.26
N LEU A 482 -29.07 9.12 -6.32
CA LEU A 482 -27.68 8.71 -6.49
C LEU A 482 -27.57 7.23 -6.90
N TYR A 483 -28.69 6.49 -6.82
CA TYR A 483 -28.78 5.05 -7.09
C TYR A 483 -27.83 4.22 -6.22
N ALA A 484 -27.58 4.71 -5.00
CA ALA A 484 -26.73 4.09 -4.00
C ALA A 484 -27.55 3.19 -3.07
N ASP A 485 -27.58 1.88 -3.32
CA ASP A 485 -28.28 0.93 -2.48
C ASP A 485 -27.42 0.42 -1.31
N SER A 486 -26.96 1.36 -0.47
CA SER A 486 -26.02 1.09 0.62
C SER A 486 -26.55 0.15 1.70
N LYS A 487 -27.88 0.08 1.87
CA LYS A 487 -28.53 -0.94 2.71
C LYS A 487 -28.28 -2.34 2.17
N LYS A 488 -28.46 -2.57 0.86
CA LYS A 488 -28.16 -3.88 0.23
C LYS A 488 -26.69 -4.26 0.39
N TRP A 489 -25.75 -3.33 0.28
CA TRP A 489 -24.32 -3.63 0.44
C TRP A 489 -23.98 -4.14 1.85
N LEU A 490 -24.63 -3.59 2.89
CA LEU A 490 -24.53 -4.08 4.26
C LEU A 490 -25.21 -5.44 4.44
N GLU A 491 -26.44 -5.60 3.95
CA GLU A 491 -27.22 -6.84 4.06
C GLU A 491 -26.51 -8.04 3.43
N GLN A 492 -25.87 -7.80 2.28
CA GLN A 492 -25.10 -8.82 1.55
C GLN A 492 -23.66 -8.98 2.07
N GLY A 493 -23.20 -8.09 2.96
CA GLY A 493 -21.86 -8.14 3.54
C GLY A 493 -20.74 -7.91 2.54
N TRP A 494 -21.01 -7.18 1.45
CA TRP A 494 -20.06 -6.88 0.37
C TRP A 494 -18.98 -5.88 0.79
N ILE A 495 -19.21 -5.11 1.84
CA ILE A 495 -18.25 -4.18 2.41
C ILE A 495 -17.82 -4.68 3.80
N ASP A 496 -16.59 -4.34 4.19
CA ASP A 496 -16.07 -4.56 5.53
C ASP A 496 -16.50 -3.45 6.51
N TYR A 497 -16.68 -2.23 5.99
CA TYR A 497 -17.21 -1.14 6.78
C TYR A 497 -18.07 -0.17 5.95
N LEU A 498 -19.07 0.43 6.60
CA LEU A 498 -19.82 1.57 6.09
C LEU A 498 -19.46 2.81 6.89
N ALA A 499 -19.29 3.93 6.22
CA ALA A 499 -19.03 5.22 6.85
C ALA A 499 -20.10 6.27 6.48
N PRO A 500 -21.35 6.17 6.96
CA PRO A 500 -22.40 7.09 6.56
C PRO A 500 -22.03 8.53 6.92
N GLN A 501 -22.21 9.45 5.96
CA GLN A 501 -21.91 10.88 6.13
C GLN A 501 -22.97 11.57 7.00
N LEU A 502 -22.82 11.49 8.33
CA LEU A 502 -23.74 12.05 9.31
C LEU A 502 -23.41 13.51 9.61
N TYR A 503 -23.55 14.36 8.60
CA TYR A 503 -23.09 15.76 8.63
C TYR A 503 -24.11 16.73 9.21
N TRP A 504 -24.87 16.28 10.20
CA TRP A 504 -25.98 17.01 10.81
C TRP A 504 -25.84 17.02 12.34
N LYS A 505 -26.50 17.99 12.98
CA LYS A 505 -26.48 18.10 14.44
C LYS A 505 -27.32 16.99 15.10
N ILE A 506 -27.01 16.71 16.35
CA ILE A 506 -27.79 15.77 17.18
C ILE A 506 -29.26 16.21 17.33
N ASP A 507 -29.51 17.52 17.42
CA ASP A 507 -30.82 18.13 17.69
C ASP A 507 -31.60 18.49 16.40
N GLN A 508 -31.01 18.31 15.23
CA GLN A 508 -31.63 18.59 13.94
C GLN A 508 -32.61 17.47 13.57
N THR A 509 -33.84 17.53 14.10
CA THR A 509 -34.83 16.44 14.02
C THR A 509 -34.99 15.79 12.64
N ALA A 510 -35.05 16.59 11.57
CA ALA A 510 -35.25 16.10 10.20
C ALA A 510 -34.02 15.37 9.62
N GLN A 511 -32.84 15.50 10.22
CA GLN A 511 -31.60 14.82 9.83
C GLN A 511 -30.79 14.38 11.06
N SER A 512 -31.47 13.95 12.13
CA SER A 512 -30.84 13.80 13.45
C SER A 512 -29.72 12.76 13.43
N TYR A 513 -28.51 13.19 13.82
CA TYR A 513 -27.31 12.35 13.90
C TYR A 513 -27.54 11.02 14.67
N PRO A 514 -27.99 11.02 15.95
CA PRO A 514 -28.15 9.78 16.71
C PRO A 514 -29.19 8.84 16.09
N VAL A 515 -30.25 9.40 15.50
CA VAL A 515 -31.32 8.63 14.88
C VAL A 515 -30.84 7.94 13.61
N LEU A 516 -30.08 8.65 12.77
CA LEU A 516 -29.48 8.08 11.56
C LEU A 516 -28.41 7.04 11.90
N LEU A 517 -27.52 7.32 12.86
CA LEU A 517 -26.50 6.36 13.28
C LEU A 517 -27.14 5.07 13.79
N LYS A 518 -28.15 5.18 14.67
CA LYS A 518 -28.89 4.03 15.18
C LYS A 518 -29.53 3.24 14.05
N TRP A 519 -30.17 3.91 13.10
CA TRP A 519 -30.79 3.25 11.96
C TRP A 519 -29.77 2.44 11.14
N TRP A 520 -28.58 3.00 10.85
CA TRP A 520 -27.52 2.26 10.14
C TRP A 520 -27.05 1.03 10.92
N THR A 521 -26.89 1.15 12.23
CA THR A 521 -26.49 0.01 13.08
C THR A 521 -27.58 -1.06 13.19
N ASP A 522 -28.86 -0.67 13.20
CA ASP A 522 -29.99 -1.61 13.23
C ASP A 522 -30.15 -2.36 11.89
N HIS A 523 -29.71 -1.76 10.77
CA HIS A 523 -29.81 -2.33 9.41
C HIS A 523 -28.49 -2.95 8.94
N ASN A 524 -27.82 -3.69 9.82
CA ASN A 524 -26.51 -4.27 9.59
C ASN A 524 -26.47 -5.75 10.03
N PRO A 525 -27.17 -6.66 9.32
CA PRO A 525 -27.31 -8.06 9.75
C PRO A 525 -25.98 -8.85 9.71
N GLN A 526 -24.98 -8.34 8.98
CA GLN A 526 -23.66 -8.96 8.84
C GLN A 526 -22.65 -8.46 9.88
N ASN A 527 -23.06 -7.58 10.80
CA ASN A 527 -22.21 -6.95 11.82
C ASN A 527 -20.94 -6.33 11.24
N ARG A 528 -21.07 -5.69 10.06
CA ARG A 528 -19.96 -4.91 9.47
C ARG A 528 -19.70 -3.68 10.30
N HIS A 529 -18.48 -3.16 10.25
CA HIS A 529 -18.19 -2.00 11.08
C HIS A 529 -18.92 -0.76 10.55
N ILE A 530 -19.52 0.01 11.43
CA ILE A 530 -20.07 1.34 11.13
C ILE A 530 -19.12 2.37 11.74
N TYR A 531 -18.62 3.29 10.90
CA TYR A 531 -17.80 4.41 11.33
C TYR A 531 -18.52 5.71 11.00
N ALA A 532 -18.96 6.46 11.99
CA ALA A 532 -19.74 7.67 11.70
C ALA A 532 -18.88 8.72 10.97
N GLY A 533 -19.35 9.25 9.85
CA GLY A 533 -18.74 10.39 9.18
C GLY A 533 -19.15 11.70 9.86
N ASN A 534 -18.20 12.46 10.40
CA ASN A 534 -18.45 13.73 11.08
C ASN A 534 -17.93 14.91 10.24
N ASN A 535 -18.70 15.99 10.15
CA ASN A 535 -18.31 17.20 9.42
C ASN A 535 -17.75 18.26 10.37
N LEU A 536 -16.45 18.53 10.28
CA LEU A 536 -15.74 19.56 11.03
C LEU A 536 -15.90 20.95 10.40
N GLY A 537 -16.10 21.04 9.09
CA GLY A 537 -16.21 22.30 8.37
C GLY A 537 -17.40 23.17 8.77
N GLN A 538 -18.43 22.59 9.41
CA GLN A 538 -19.62 23.29 9.90
C GLN A 538 -19.41 24.04 11.22
N LEU A 539 -18.25 23.87 11.89
CA LEU A 539 -17.93 24.50 13.18
C LEU A 539 -17.87 26.04 13.08
N ASP A 540 -19.03 26.71 13.18
CA ASP A 540 -19.21 28.16 13.02
C ASP A 540 -19.09 28.97 14.34
N GLY A 541 -19.02 28.29 15.48
CA GLY A 541 -18.92 28.88 16.82
C GLY A 541 -20.24 29.40 17.37
N LYS A 542 -21.32 29.25 16.60
CA LYS A 542 -22.67 29.73 16.90
C LYS A 542 -23.60 28.53 17.02
N SER A 543 -24.09 28.04 15.87
CA SER A 543 -25.04 26.94 15.78
C SER A 543 -24.36 25.58 15.86
N TRP A 544 -23.09 25.50 15.45
CA TRP A 544 -22.22 24.35 15.53
C TRP A 544 -20.97 24.69 16.35
N LYS A 545 -21.00 24.28 17.61
CA LYS A 545 -19.90 24.46 18.57
C LYS A 545 -19.09 23.18 18.68
N SER A 546 -17.85 23.29 19.17
CA SER A 546 -16.94 22.16 19.34
C SER A 546 -17.46 21.06 20.29
N ASP A 547 -18.38 21.39 21.21
CA ASP A 547 -19.03 20.41 22.10
C ASP A 547 -19.96 19.44 21.35
N GLU A 548 -20.44 19.81 20.16
CA GLU A 548 -21.21 18.94 19.27
C GLU A 548 -20.38 17.71 18.88
N LEU A 549 -19.08 17.88 18.60
CA LEU A 549 -18.21 16.76 18.22
C LEU A 549 -18.04 15.76 19.37
N ASP A 550 -17.81 16.26 20.59
CA ASP A 550 -17.70 15.41 21.78
C ASP A 550 -18.98 14.60 22.01
N LYS A 551 -20.16 15.22 21.84
CA LYS A 551 -21.46 14.54 21.93
C LYS A 551 -21.63 13.49 20.84
N GLN A 552 -21.31 13.81 19.59
CA GLN A 552 -21.40 12.85 18.47
C GLN A 552 -20.48 11.65 18.67
N VAL A 553 -19.23 11.88 19.09
CA VAL A 553 -18.33 10.78 19.42
C VAL A 553 -18.92 9.95 20.55
N LYS A 554 -19.37 10.54 21.66
CA LYS A 554 -20.02 9.80 22.77
C LYS A 554 -21.20 8.95 22.30
N ILE A 555 -22.06 9.48 21.43
CA ILE A 555 -23.18 8.73 20.83
C ILE A 555 -22.67 7.51 20.04
N SER A 556 -21.64 7.68 19.20
CA SER A 556 -21.00 6.57 18.48
C SER A 556 -20.45 5.50 19.44
N ARG A 557 -19.83 5.91 20.55
CA ARG A 557 -19.30 4.99 21.58
C ARG A 557 -20.39 4.22 22.32
N ASN A 558 -21.56 4.83 22.53
CA ASN A 558 -22.70 4.19 23.19
C ASN A 558 -23.38 3.11 22.34
N LEU A 559 -23.08 3.07 21.03
CA LEU A 559 -23.59 2.06 20.10
C LEU A 559 -22.53 1.02 19.71
N VAL A 560 -21.47 0.88 20.51
CA VAL A 560 -20.37 -0.09 20.26
C VAL A 560 -20.87 -1.53 20.15
N ASP A 561 -21.83 -1.91 20.99
CA ASP A 561 -22.45 -3.25 20.98
C ASP A 561 -23.35 -3.48 19.75
N HIS A 562 -23.59 -2.42 18.96
CA HIS A 562 -24.31 -2.45 17.70
C HIS A 562 -23.39 -2.17 16.50
N SER A 563 -22.09 -2.46 16.63
CA SER A 563 -21.08 -2.29 15.58
C SER A 563 -20.77 -0.83 15.17
N SER A 564 -21.17 0.18 15.96
CA SER A 564 -20.65 1.55 15.83
C SER A 564 -19.26 1.63 16.46
N LEU A 565 -18.23 1.49 15.63
CA LEU A 565 -16.89 1.15 16.10
C LEU A 565 -15.85 2.25 15.81
N GLY A 566 -16.30 3.46 15.47
CA GLY A 566 -15.39 4.57 15.22
C GLY A 566 -16.02 5.77 14.55
N ASN A 567 -15.16 6.72 14.19
CA ASN A 567 -15.51 7.97 13.54
C ASN A 567 -14.48 8.29 12.45
N ILE A 568 -14.92 8.97 11.39
CA ILE A 568 -14.06 9.52 10.35
C ILE A 568 -14.40 11.01 10.21
N PHE A 569 -13.40 11.88 10.32
CA PHE A 569 -13.60 13.33 10.28
C PHE A 569 -13.37 13.91 8.89
N TYR A 570 -14.34 14.68 8.41
CA TYR A 570 -14.24 15.49 7.20
C TYR A 570 -14.05 16.98 7.58
N SER A 571 -12.91 17.61 7.36
CA SER A 571 -11.68 17.02 6.78
C SER A 571 -10.40 17.40 7.53
N ALA A 572 -9.25 16.95 7.02
CA ALA A 572 -7.96 17.12 7.68
C ALA A 572 -7.53 18.59 7.85
N ASN A 573 -7.96 19.49 6.97
CA ASN A 573 -7.69 20.92 7.11
C ASN A 573 -8.34 21.52 8.35
N ASP A 574 -9.57 21.15 8.70
CA ASP A 574 -10.23 21.67 9.90
C ASP A 574 -9.48 21.27 11.20
N LEU A 575 -8.88 20.07 11.21
CA LEU A 575 -7.98 19.64 12.29
C LEU A 575 -6.66 20.41 12.31
N SER A 576 -6.20 20.87 11.15
CA SER A 576 -4.95 21.62 10.99
C SER A 576 -5.12 23.07 11.44
N GLU A 577 -6.25 23.69 11.09
CA GLU A 577 -6.63 25.04 11.52
C GLU A 577 -6.90 25.13 13.03
N ASN A 578 -7.19 24.01 13.69
CA ASN A 578 -7.61 23.97 15.09
C ASN A 578 -8.81 24.89 15.38
N ARG A 579 -9.78 24.92 14.45
CA ARG A 579 -10.96 25.78 14.57
C ARG A 579 -11.69 25.49 15.88
N GLN A 580 -11.99 26.52 16.66
CA GLN A 580 -12.58 26.43 18.00
C GLN A 580 -11.84 25.52 19.00
N GLY A 581 -10.53 25.29 18.81
CA GLY A 581 -9.74 24.43 19.72
C GLY A 581 -10.00 22.92 19.54
N ILE A 582 -10.56 22.51 18.39
CA ILE A 582 -10.98 21.11 18.18
C ILE A 582 -9.82 20.11 18.23
N TYR A 583 -8.63 20.50 17.75
CA TYR A 583 -7.44 19.67 17.82
C TYR A 583 -7.04 19.43 19.28
N ASP A 584 -7.07 20.48 20.10
CA ASP A 584 -6.72 20.39 21.53
C ASP A 584 -7.76 19.58 22.30
N GLN A 585 -9.04 19.74 21.99
CA GLN A 585 -10.13 18.95 22.57
C GLN A 585 -9.98 17.46 22.22
N LEU A 586 -9.71 17.14 20.95
CA LEU A 586 -9.47 15.77 20.50
C LEU A 586 -8.27 15.16 21.24
N LYS A 587 -7.17 15.90 21.34
CA LYS A 587 -5.95 15.43 21.99
C LYS A 587 -6.12 15.20 23.50
N SER A 588 -6.78 16.13 24.19
CA SER A 588 -6.83 16.15 25.66
C SER A 588 -7.98 15.32 26.24
N SER A 589 -9.13 15.26 25.55
CA SER A 589 -10.37 14.73 26.12
C SER A 589 -10.98 13.57 25.34
N ILE A 590 -11.03 13.66 24.01
CA ILE A 590 -11.75 12.66 23.19
C ILE A 590 -10.86 11.45 22.87
N TYR A 591 -9.61 11.69 22.47
CA TYR A 591 -8.61 10.68 22.10
C TYR A 591 -7.26 10.80 22.85
N PRO A 592 -7.26 10.88 24.20
CA PRO A 592 -6.04 11.08 24.97
C PRO A 592 -5.07 9.88 24.98
N ARG A 593 -5.51 8.71 24.50
CA ARG A 593 -4.74 7.46 24.54
C ARG A 593 -4.73 6.74 23.19
N PRO A 594 -3.62 6.06 22.84
CA PRO A 594 -3.57 5.22 21.65
C PRO A 594 -4.54 4.04 21.78
N VAL A 595 -5.08 3.61 20.65
CA VAL A 595 -5.93 2.41 20.54
C VAL A 595 -5.68 1.72 19.20
N LEU A 596 -5.85 0.39 19.19
CA LEU A 596 -5.94 -0.33 17.93
C LEU A 596 -7.29 -0.09 17.25
N PRO A 597 -7.35 -0.15 15.91
CA PRO A 597 -8.62 -0.27 15.23
C PRO A 597 -9.32 -1.59 15.61
N PRO A 598 -10.65 -1.67 15.41
CA PRO A 598 -11.41 -2.88 15.68
C PRO A 598 -10.97 -4.01 14.73
N ALA A 599 -10.85 -5.22 15.26
CA ALA A 599 -10.55 -6.40 14.47
C ALA A 599 -11.75 -6.78 13.59
N MET A 600 -11.50 -7.39 12.43
CA MET A 600 -12.54 -7.80 11.47
C MET A 600 -12.65 -9.34 11.42
N PRO A 601 -13.44 -9.97 12.31
CA PRO A 601 -13.44 -11.43 12.48
C PRO A 601 -13.89 -12.20 11.24
N TRP A 602 -14.61 -11.57 10.31
CA TRP A 602 -15.01 -12.19 9.04
C TRP A 602 -13.88 -12.27 8.01
N LEU A 603 -12.78 -11.51 8.18
CA LEU A 603 -11.57 -11.57 7.34
C LEU A 603 -10.59 -12.63 7.87
N LYS A 604 -11.09 -13.86 8.01
CA LYS A 604 -10.40 -15.02 8.60
C LYS A 604 -8.88 -14.98 8.42
N THR A 605 -8.16 -14.75 9.51
CA THR A 605 -6.70 -14.76 9.57
C THR A 605 -6.25 -15.48 10.84
N THR A 606 -5.04 -16.01 10.82
CA THR A 606 -4.39 -16.53 12.02
C THR A 606 -3.69 -15.37 12.73
N PRO A 607 -3.99 -15.09 14.01
CA PRO A 607 -3.27 -14.08 14.77
C PRO A 607 -1.75 -14.34 14.75
N PRO A 608 -0.92 -13.31 14.87
CA PRO A 608 0.52 -13.46 14.79
C PRO A 608 1.04 -14.30 15.97
N ALA A 609 2.19 -14.94 15.78
CA ALA A 609 2.85 -15.66 16.86
C ALA A 609 3.29 -14.69 17.99
N PRO A 610 3.23 -15.11 19.26
CA PRO A 610 3.70 -14.29 20.37
C PRO A 610 5.19 -13.95 20.23
N PRO A 611 5.63 -12.77 20.71
CA PRO A 611 7.06 -12.45 20.79
C PRO A 611 7.80 -13.35 21.78
N THR A 612 9.10 -13.49 21.59
CA THR A 612 9.99 -14.05 22.63
C THR A 612 10.56 -12.91 23.46
N LEU A 613 10.30 -12.88 24.77
CA LEU A 613 10.88 -11.86 25.66
C LEU A 613 12.33 -12.25 26.02
N LEU A 614 13.24 -11.28 25.91
CA LEU A 614 14.67 -11.50 26.08
C LEU A 614 15.21 -10.94 27.40
N ASP A 615 14.77 -9.76 27.81
CA ASP A 615 15.25 -9.12 29.04
C ASP A 615 14.28 -8.05 29.56
N GLY A 616 14.18 -7.96 30.90
CA GLY A 616 13.54 -6.89 31.66
C GLY A 616 14.50 -6.17 32.63
N LYS A 617 15.78 -6.54 32.67
CA LYS A 617 16.79 -5.89 33.50
C LYS A 617 17.26 -4.60 32.81
N SER A 618 17.67 -3.59 33.60
CA SER A 618 18.17 -2.29 33.11
C SER A 618 17.11 -1.27 32.65
N ARG A 619 15.90 -1.25 33.25
CA ARG A 619 14.81 -0.32 32.88
C ARG A 619 14.45 -0.34 31.38
N LYS A 620 14.57 -1.51 30.76
CA LYS A 620 14.36 -1.71 29.34
C LYS A 620 13.63 -3.03 29.10
N LEU A 621 12.60 -2.96 28.27
CA LEU A 621 11.83 -4.10 27.79
C LEU A 621 12.37 -4.51 26.42
N THR A 622 12.81 -5.76 26.25
CA THR A 622 13.40 -6.25 24.98
C THR A 622 12.75 -7.56 24.53
N TRP A 623 12.43 -7.67 23.25
CA TRP A 623 11.78 -8.84 22.64
C TRP A 623 12.27 -9.14 21.22
N GLN A 624 12.02 -10.38 20.78
CA GLN A 624 12.23 -10.84 19.41
C GLN A 624 10.90 -11.20 18.73
N ALA A 625 10.86 -11.00 17.41
CA ALA A 625 9.76 -11.43 16.58
C ALA A 625 9.95 -12.89 16.16
N THR A 626 8.96 -13.74 16.45
CA THR A 626 8.96 -15.15 16.05
C THR A 626 8.64 -15.33 14.56
N GLN A 627 7.77 -14.48 14.01
CA GLN A 627 7.36 -14.45 12.60
C GLN A 627 7.21 -12.99 12.11
N PRO A 628 8.33 -12.27 11.87
CA PRO A 628 8.31 -10.82 11.64
C PRO A 628 7.46 -10.36 10.45
N GLN A 629 7.32 -11.18 9.42
CA GLN A 629 6.58 -10.86 8.18
C GLN A 629 5.08 -10.61 8.40
N ASN A 630 4.50 -11.11 9.48
CA ASN A 630 3.06 -10.98 9.77
C ASN A 630 2.76 -9.87 10.79
N ILE A 631 3.77 -9.10 11.21
CA ILE A 631 3.66 -8.13 12.29
C ILE A 631 3.54 -6.72 11.71
N ARG A 632 2.43 -6.06 12.02
CA ARG A 632 2.17 -4.65 11.74
C ARG A 632 2.65 -3.74 12.87
N ALA A 633 2.44 -4.17 14.11
CA ALA A 633 2.77 -3.39 15.29
C ALA A 633 2.99 -4.28 16.51
N TRP A 634 3.41 -3.66 17.61
CA TRP A 634 3.44 -4.25 18.94
C TRP A 634 2.51 -3.47 19.85
N THR A 635 1.70 -4.14 20.65
CA THR A 635 1.06 -3.53 21.81
C THR A 635 1.89 -3.80 23.05
N VAL A 636 2.07 -2.77 23.87
CA VAL A 636 2.73 -2.86 25.17
C VAL A 636 1.71 -2.45 26.24
N TYR A 637 1.49 -3.35 27.20
CA TYR A 637 0.62 -3.13 28.33
C TYR A 637 1.44 -3.07 29.61
N GLN A 638 1.01 -2.24 30.56
CA GLN A 638 1.53 -2.22 31.92
C GLN A 638 0.46 -2.69 32.89
N GLN A 639 0.84 -3.56 33.82
CA GLN A 639 -0.06 -4.03 34.86
C GLN A 639 -0.32 -2.92 35.88
N SER A 640 -1.60 -2.69 36.20
CA SER A 640 -2.06 -1.80 37.25
C SER A 640 -3.08 -2.54 38.12
N GLY A 641 -2.64 -2.99 39.30
CA GLY A 641 -3.43 -3.90 40.14
C GLY A 641 -3.72 -5.22 39.43
N SER A 642 -5.00 -5.56 39.31
CA SER A 642 -5.48 -6.74 38.56
C SER A 642 -5.73 -6.47 37.07
N THR A 643 -5.53 -5.23 36.60
CA THR A 643 -5.86 -4.81 35.22
C THR A 643 -4.61 -4.53 34.40
N TRP A 644 -4.78 -4.47 33.09
CA TRP A 644 -3.73 -4.13 32.13
C TRP A 644 -4.11 -2.87 31.37
N ALA A 645 -3.22 -1.88 31.36
CA ALA A 645 -3.41 -0.65 30.60
C ALA A 645 -2.51 -0.67 29.36
N LEU A 646 -3.08 -0.41 28.18
CA LEU A 646 -2.30 -0.19 26.96
C LEU A 646 -1.50 1.11 27.13
N VAL A 647 -0.17 1.00 27.12
CA VAL A 647 0.75 2.13 27.29
C VAL A 647 1.47 2.51 26.00
N GLY A 648 1.45 1.65 24.98
CA GLY A 648 2.05 1.98 23.70
C GLY A 648 1.61 1.05 22.58
N ILE A 649 1.56 1.60 21.37
CA ILE A 649 1.51 0.85 20.12
C ILE A 649 2.76 1.24 19.34
N LEU A 650 3.62 0.27 19.07
CA LEU A 650 4.96 0.49 18.55
C LEU A 650 5.09 -0.05 17.12
N PRO A 651 5.88 0.58 16.24
CA PRO A 651 6.10 0.10 14.88
C PRO A 651 6.64 -1.35 14.84
N ALA A 652 6.31 -2.08 13.78
CA ALA A 652 6.74 -3.47 13.57
C ALA A 652 8.26 -3.68 13.71
N VAL A 653 9.09 -2.67 13.41
CA VAL A 653 10.56 -2.73 13.50
C VAL A 653 11.11 -2.62 14.92
N THR A 654 10.31 -2.14 15.88
CA THR A 654 10.75 -1.93 17.26
C THR A 654 10.94 -3.28 17.97
N ARG A 655 12.08 -3.44 18.66
CA ARG A 655 12.43 -4.64 19.44
C ARG A 655 12.70 -4.34 20.91
N SER A 656 12.70 -3.06 21.28
CA SER A 656 12.88 -2.67 22.66
C SER A 656 12.32 -1.29 22.95
N VAL A 657 11.89 -1.05 24.18
CA VAL A 657 11.44 0.25 24.69
C VAL A 657 11.94 0.47 26.12
N ALA A 658 12.19 1.73 26.48
CA ALA A 658 12.45 2.08 27.87
C ALA A 658 11.20 1.79 28.72
N ALA A 659 11.38 1.23 29.92
CA ALA A 659 10.29 0.85 30.80
C ALA A 659 10.67 1.13 32.25
N ALA A 660 9.75 1.73 33.01
CA ALA A 660 9.92 1.89 34.45
C ALA A 660 9.81 0.52 35.15
N PRO A 661 10.23 0.40 36.42
CA PRO A 661 9.97 -0.81 37.19
C PRO A 661 8.48 -1.16 37.22
N GLY A 662 8.15 -2.42 36.93
CA GLY A 662 6.76 -2.87 36.82
C GLY A 662 6.61 -4.13 35.98
N THR A 663 5.38 -4.63 35.90
CA THR A 663 5.06 -5.82 35.08
C THR A 663 4.42 -5.39 33.77
N TYR A 664 4.94 -5.92 32.65
CA TYR A 664 4.54 -5.56 31.30
C TYR A 664 4.12 -6.79 30.50
N ALA A 665 3.21 -6.59 29.55
CA ALA A 665 2.84 -7.57 28.54
C ALA A 665 3.10 -7.01 27.15
N VAL A 666 3.60 -7.85 26.23
CA VAL A 666 3.82 -7.48 24.82
C VAL A 666 3.08 -8.46 23.93
N CYS A 667 2.33 -7.92 22.96
CA CYS A 667 1.68 -8.72 21.91
C CYS A 667 2.16 -8.27 20.53
N ALA A 668 2.30 -9.22 19.61
CA ALA A 668 2.39 -8.92 18.20
C ALA A 668 0.98 -8.56 17.67
N VAL A 669 0.92 -7.65 16.70
CA VAL A 669 -0.33 -7.21 16.08
C VAL A 669 -0.22 -7.42 14.57
N ASP A 670 -1.21 -8.04 13.93
CA ASP A 670 -1.26 -8.17 12.47
C ASP A 670 -1.93 -6.95 11.78
N ARG A 671 -2.04 -7.01 10.45
CA ARG A 671 -2.66 -5.97 9.61
C ARG A 671 -4.17 -5.81 9.80
N LEU A 672 -4.83 -6.80 10.40
CA LEU A 672 -6.25 -6.79 10.75
C LEU A 672 -6.45 -6.48 12.24
N ALA A 673 -5.41 -5.98 12.90
CA ALA A 673 -5.35 -5.63 14.30
C ALA A 673 -5.56 -6.80 15.27
N ASN A 674 -5.42 -8.06 14.82
CA ASN A 674 -5.47 -9.20 15.73
C ASN A 674 -4.18 -9.26 16.55
N GLU A 675 -4.35 -9.47 17.85
CA GLU A 675 -3.22 -9.62 18.76
C GLU A 675 -2.85 -11.09 18.94
N SER A 676 -1.55 -11.34 19.06
CA SER A 676 -1.05 -12.63 19.53
C SER A 676 -1.49 -12.91 20.96
N THR A 677 -1.29 -14.15 21.43
CA THR A 677 -1.25 -14.41 22.87
C THR A 677 -0.19 -13.53 23.54
N THR A 678 -0.43 -13.15 24.79
CA THR A 678 0.45 -12.25 25.55
C THR A 678 1.67 -12.95 26.09
N VAL A 679 2.80 -12.26 26.13
CA VAL A 679 3.95 -12.68 26.93
C VAL A 679 4.24 -11.60 27.98
N VAL A 680 4.46 -12.02 29.23
CA VAL A 680 4.61 -11.15 30.39
C VAL A 680 6.05 -11.16 30.92
N VAL A 681 6.56 -9.98 31.28
CA VAL A 681 7.86 -9.81 31.93
C VAL A 681 7.79 -8.73 32.99
N THR A 682 8.57 -8.91 34.05
CA THR A 682 8.77 -7.90 35.09
C THR A 682 10.07 -7.17 34.82
N VAL A 683 9.99 -5.84 34.76
CA VAL A 683 11.11 -4.92 34.70
C VAL A 683 11.44 -4.50 36.14
N SER A 684 12.68 -4.71 36.55
CA SER A 684 13.21 -4.40 37.89
C SER A 684 13.94 -3.06 37.93
#